data_AF-A0A1M3IRS0-F1
#
_entry.id   AF-A0A1M3IRS0-F1
#
_cell.length_a   1.000
_cell.length_b   1.000
_cell.length_c   1.000
_cell.angle_alpha   90.00
_cell.angle_beta   90.00
_cell.angle_gamma   90.00
#
_symmetry.space_group_name_H-M   'P 1'
#
loop_
_entity.id
_entity.type
_entity.pdbx_description
1 polymer ?
#
loop_
_entity_poly.entity_id
_entity_poly.type
_entity_poly.pdbx_seq_one_letter_code
_entity_poly.pdbx_strand_id
1 'polypeptide(L)'
;MKKFSLKNGVTFEELKTLEGLKKVDASFIDFLTQQDSLGGMSYQQARLTPETLTPQEESFLLMKAAPFLEDYLAALFGIEKEIGELREQHDLLGPLWQCKRQFVLRRVALKRKDRPEQVFFPPLLKEFQGNEDLLTQELNFARQVLKWLEDEALNHENLAQAVRYAEWALTHPEGQEKHQKGILFKLPTAWDFSRLIEVVEEDKRLTVEDGQKRHRKGFHHTDSGVFLAQALDQATYCIKCHPQGKDSCAKGLFEKGAEVLQKNPLGNTLAGCPLQQKISEMNELKAQGLSLAAFAMILVDNPLVAATGHRICNDCAKACIFQKQTPVDVPSIETQILEEILALPWGFEIYALLVQWNPLNLKKPFPEAPTGRNALVVGMGPAGFTVAHYLLRDGHMVVGIDGLKIERLPTHYLEPIHDIKSHFEALDHRVIAGFGGVAEYGITVRWQKNYLLLIRILLERQENFRLSGGVRFGSQLDIETSWKLGFHHIALCCGAGSPRWLPLKNGMVPGVRLAQDFLMALHLMGASRETSLSSLTIRLPIVVIGGGLTAIDAATEALAYYPLQVQKFSERYQFLVKELGEKKVTENWTVDDHELAQEFLAHADLFSKNKENLQEVLEELGGATILYRKDLTEAPSYRLNHDEVFKALQEGIKFLPDASPLEILIDKNGQASGVKVKRGSQEENMAARTILIATGTTPNTQVVEEFPSIFKVSDGYLKPLTEGSCLISEDLEGRTLSFFGDLHARYAGSVVKAMASAKYGVPLITKALSRLKKDREDPSIVRKKIEQALTATIKAVNRLTPEVIEILIHSPAAAQQFQPGQFFRLQNYENQAIRMNDQALVMEGIAVRGAWVDKEQGLISVVVSEVGASSLLCQYLKPGEPIILMGPTGSPTVIPRHEKVLLIGEGLGNVGLLEIGKAMKMAGNEVHYLMGYEHPKDVVYRERAEQTAAFIYWTFKQPSKAWSLRSQDKLYQGSIVEALKKFVETQHVTGLDRFLIMASAKTMAAIEQARPLLSNSLFKTKCQAVVSVNSPMQCMMKGVCGQCLQRHMDPLTGQESMVLSCRTQDQPLEKVDYESLQGRLKQNSLQEKITALWMRHLLKESSTKDC
;
A
#
# COMPACT_ATOMS: atom_id res chain seq x y z
N MET A 1 28.69 27.50 7.77
CA MET A 1 27.23 27.39 7.52
C MET A 1 26.51 28.00 8.70
N LYS A 2 25.68 29.02 8.51
CA LYS A 2 24.80 29.51 9.58
C LYS A 2 23.81 28.39 9.90
N LYS A 3 23.64 28.03 11.18
CA LYS A 3 22.58 27.10 11.61
C LYS A 3 21.23 27.69 11.22
N PHE A 4 20.31 26.89 10.69
CA PHE A 4 18.94 27.34 10.42
C PHE A 4 18.30 27.85 11.71
N SER A 5 17.85 29.10 11.68
CA SER A 5 17.12 29.76 12.76
C SER A 5 16.09 30.67 12.14
N LEU A 6 14.91 30.72 12.75
CA LEU A 6 13.86 31.66 12.38
C LEU A 6 14.29 33.10 12.70
N LYS A 7 13.65 34.11 12.09
CA LYS A 7 14.01 35.53 12.33
C LYS A 7 13.86 35.96 13.80
N ASN A 8 13.00 35.31 14.57
CA ASN A 8 12.85 35.54 16.02
C ASN A 8 13.93 34.85 16.87
N GLY A 9 14.94 34.24 16.26
CA GLY A 9 16.07 33.59 16.92
C GLY A 9 15.82 32.15 17.35
N VAL A 10 14.62 31.61 17.18
CA VAL A 10 14.31 30.20 17.50
C VAL A 10 15.05 29.29 16.52
N THR A 11 15.85 28.38 17.06
CA THR A 11 16.65 27.42 16.30
C THR A 11 15.83 26.21 15.87
N PHE A 12 16.31 25.47 14.87
CA PHE A 12 15.68 24.22 14.45
C PHE A 12 15.47 23.20 15.59
N GLU A 13 16.48 23.03 16.46
CA GLU A 13 16.37 22.11 17.59
C GLU A 13 15.33 22.59 18.61
N GLU A 14 15.22 23.90 18.83
CA GLU A 14 14.16 24.44 19.69
C GLU A 14 12.76 24.19 19.10
N LEU A 15 12.59 24.19 17.77
CA LEU A 15 11.29 23.88 17.12
C LEU A 15 10.81 22.45 17.37
N LYS A 16 11.70 21.54 17.78
CA LYS A 16 11.35 20.16 18.18
C LYS A 16 10.83 20.09 19.63
N THR A 17 10.93 21.18 20.38
CA THR A 17 10.58 21.26 21.81
C THR A 17 9.32 22.09 22.04
N LEU A 18 8.57 21.77 23.11
CA LEU A 18 7.38 22.52 23.49
C LEU A 18 7.71 24.00 23.83
N GLU A 19 8.85 24.22 24.46
CA GLU A 19 9.37 25.53 24.87
C GLU A 19 9.67 26.41 23.65
N GLY A 20 10.30 25.86 22.62
CA GLY A 20 10.53 26.58 21.36
C GLY A 20 9.23 26.91 20.64
N LEU A 21 8.27 25.97 20.58
CA LEU A 21 6.95 26.24 20.00
C LEU A 21 6.18 27.33 20.77
N LYS A 22 6.28 27.36 22.11
CA LYS A 22 5.70 28.45 22.93
C LYS A 22 6.35 29.81 22.66
N LYS A 23 7.66 29.86 22.37
CA LYS A 23 8.33 31.09 21.94
C LYS A 23 7.78 31.59 20.60
N VAL A 24 7.58 30.69 19.63
CA VAL A 24 6.96 31.02 18.33
C VAL A 24 5.53 31.53 18.52
N ASP A 25 4.75 30.86 19.37
CA ASP A 25 3.38 31.25 19.68
C ASP A 25 3.30 32.64 20.32
N ALA A 26 4.11 32.90 21.35
CA ALA A 26 4.19 34.22 21.99
C ALA A 26 4.59 35.31 20.99
N SER A 27 5.58 35.03 20.14
CA SER A 27 6.02 35.96 19.09
C SER A 27 4.91 36.26 18.07
N PHE A 28 4.05 35.30 17.73
CA PHE A 28 2.89 35.53 16.87
C PHE A 28 1.81 36.35 17.58
N ILE A 29 1.54 36.07 18.86
CA ILE A 29 0.59 36.85 19.66
C ILE A 29 1.03 38.31 19.76
N ASP A 30 2.32 38.56 19.99
CA ASP A 30 2.89 39.90 20.04
C ASP A 30 2.75 40.61 18.68
N PHE A 31 3.08 39.92 17.58
CA PHE A 31 2.88 40.43 16.22
C PHE A 31 1.41 40.82 15.98
N LEU A 32 0.48 39.94 16.35
CA LEU A 32 -0.95 40.16 16.16
C LEU A 32 -1.47 41.35 16.98
N THR A 33 -0.95 41.52 18.21
CA THR A 33 -1.32 42.62 19.11
C THR A 33 -0.84 43.97 18.57
N GLN A 34 0.33 44.02 17.92
CA GLN A 34 0.89 45.25 17.33
C GLN A 34 0.14 45.73 16.08
N GLN A 35 -0.53 44.84 15.35
CA GLN A 35 -1.28 45.18 14.14
C GLN A 35 -2.65 45.84 14.42
N ASP A 36 -3.02 46.03 15.70
CA ASP A 36 -4.19 46.76 16.25
C ASP A 36 -5.50 46.74 15.43
N SER A 37 -5.77 45.62 14.74
CA SER A 37 -6.88 45.49 13.76
C SER A 37 -7.83 44.32 14.05
N LEU A 38 -7.52 43.52 15.07
CA LEU A 38 -8.42 42.47 15.60
C LEU A 38 -9.09 42.84 16.93
N GLY A 39 -8.73 44.00 17.51
CA GLY A 39 -9.36 44.57 18.69
C GLY A 39 -9.28 43.68 19.94
N GLY A 40 -8.08 43.17 20.30
CA GLY A 40 -7.65 42.64 21.61
C GLY A 40 -8.53 41.59 22.35
N MET A 41 -9.82 41.85 22.55
CA MET A 41 -10.76 41.03 23.32
C MET A 41 -11.48 39.92 22.54
N SER A 42 -11.19 39.68 21.25
CA SER A 42 -11.83 38.57 20.51
C SER A 42 -10.95 37.33 20.34
N TYR A 43 -9.66 37.46 19.96
CA TYR A 43 -8.81 36.32 19.64
C TYR A 43 -8.14 35.65 20.87
N GLN A 44 -7.49 36.43 21.74
CA GLN A 44 -6.87 35.88 22.95
C GLN A 44 -7.92 35.30 23.92
N GLN A 45 -9.06 35.98 24.08
CA GLN A 45 -10.18 35.47 24.87
C GLN A 45 -10.76 34.19 24.26
N ALA A 46 -10.94 34.14 22.93
CA ALA A 46 -11.36 32.93 22.23
C ALA A 46 -10.39 31.76 22.41
N ARG A 47 -9.09 32.01 22.54
CA ARG A 47 -8.10 30.94 22.84
C ARG A 47 -8.21 30.44 24.28
N LEU A 48 -8.62 31.28 25.22
CA LEU A 48 -8.81 30.87 26.62
C LEU A 48 -10.11 30.09 26.83
N THR A 49 -11.15 30.43 26.07
CA THR A 49 -12.48 29.80 26.17
C THR A 49 -13.03 29.42 24.77
N PRO A 50 -12.35 28.57 23.99
CA PRO A 50 -12.76 28.25 22.62
C PRO A 50 -14.10 27.52 22.55
N GLU A 51 -14.51 26.82 23.61
CA GLU A 51 -15.79 26.13 23.74
C GLU A 51 -17.00 27.09 23.82
N THR A 52 -16.79 28.38 24.11
CA THR A 52 -17.89 29.36 24.18
C THR A 52 -18.25 29.92 22.80
N LEU A 53 -17.44 29.67 21.77
CA LEU A 53 -17.68 30.15 20.42
C LEU A 53 -18.68 29.26 19.68
N THR A 54 -19.64 29.89 19.01
CA THR A 54 -20.42 29.20 17.97
C THR A 54 -19.53 28.87 16.76
N PRO A 55 -19.87 27.86 15.94
CA PRO A 55 -19.11 27.55 14.73
C PRO A 55 -18.95 28.73 13.76
N GLN A 56 -19.94 29.62 13.68
CA GLN A 56 -19.88 30.83 12.86
C GLN A 56 -18.93 31.88 13.44
N GLU A 57 -18.94 32.11 14.75
CA GLU A 57 -18.01 33.03 15.42
C GLU A 57 -16.56 32.53 15.31
N GLU A 58 -16.35 31.22 15.50
CA GLU A 58 -15.05 30.60 15.28
C GLU A 58 -14.58 30.81 13.83
N SER A 59 -15.41 30.46 12.84
CA SER A 59 -15.08 30.62 11.41
C SER A 59 -14.72 32.06 11.06
N PHE A 60 -15.53 33.03 11.52
CA PHE A 60 -15.26 34.46 11.31
C PHE A 60 -13.93 34.91 11.92
N LEU A 61 -13.64 34.48 13.16
CA LEU A 61 -12.40 34.83 13.84
C LEU A 61 -11.18 34.24 13.12
N LEU A 62 -11.26 32.98 12.70
CA LEU A 62 -10.18 32.31 11.97
C LEU A 62 -9.92 32.98 10.62
N MET A 63 -10.98 33.30 9.85
CA MET A 63 -10.87 34.01 8.58
C MET A 63 -10.22 35.39 8.74
N LYS A 64 -10.47 36.07 9.86
CA LYS A 64 -9.81 37.34 10.18
C LYS A 64 -8.35 37.20 10.60
N ALA A 65 -8.00 36.14 11.34
CA ALA A 65 -6.64 35.90 11.81
C ALA A 65 -5.71 35.34 10.71
N ALA A 66 -6.26 34.60 9.75
CA ALA A 66 -5.49 33.85 8.76
C ALA A 66 -4.56 34.72 7.87
N PRO A 67 -4.96 35.92 7.37
CA PRO A 67 -4.05 36.79 6.61
C PRO A 67 -2.83 37.23 7.44
N PHE A 68 -3.03 37.58 8.71
CA PHE A 68 -1.93 37.96 9.61
C PHE A 68 -0.98 36.81 9.90
N LEU A 69 -1.49 35.58 9.97
CA LEU A 69 -0.65 34.39 10.11
C LEU A 69 0.25 34.19 8.90
N GLU A 70 -0.27 34.38 7.68
CA GLU A 70 0.54 34.28 6.47
C GLU A 70 1.65 35.34 6.45
N ASP A 71 1.32 36.61 6.72
CA ASP A 71 2.32 37.68 6.76
C ASP A 71 3.37 37.43 7.86
N TYR A 72 2.97 36.95 9.02
CA TYR A 72 3.88 36.55 10.09
C TYR A 72 4.81 35.42 9.68
N LEU A 73 4.27 34.34 9.09
CA LEU A 73 5.07 33.19 8.64
C LEU A 73 6.04 33.59 7.53
N ALA A 74 5.59 34.42 6.59
CA ALA A 74 6.44 34.95 5.53
C ALA A 74 7.64 35.71 6.13
N ALA A 75 7.38 36.57 7.11
CA ALA A 75 8.43 37.28 7.82
C ALA A 75 9.33 36.34 8.64
N LEU A 76 8.75 35.38 9.35
CA LEU A 76 9.44 34.45 10.24
C LEU A 76 10.47 33.59 9.50
N PHE A 77 10.14 33.13 8.30
CA PHE A 77 10.99 32.32 7.44
C PHE A 77 11.83 33.14 6.44
N GLY A 78 11.56 34.44 6.31
CA GLY A 78 12.26 35.31 5.37
C GLY A 78 11.90 35.05 3.91
N ILE A 79 10.64 34.74 3.65
CA ILE A 79 10.09 34.41 2.32
C ILE A 79 9.03 35.43 1.86
N GLU A 80 9.10 36.67 2.35
CA GLU A 80 8.15 37.72 2.01
C GLU A 80 8.10 37.98 0.50
N LYS A 81 9.24 37.86 -0.17
CA LYS A 81 9.35 38.03 -1.63
C LYS A 81 8.59 36.94 -2.36
N GLU A 82 8.81 35.68 -2.00
CA GLU A 82 8.22 34.50 -2.63
C GLU A 82 6.70 34.45 -2.41
N ILE A 83 6.22 34.85 -1.24
CA ILE A 83 4.78 35.01 -0.98
C ILE A 83 4.20 36.16 -1.81
N GLY A 84 4.91 37.27 -1.97
CA GLY A 84 4.53 38.36 -2.86
C GLY A 84 4.41 37.91 -4.32
N GLU A 85 5.42 37.20 -4.83
CA GLU A 85 5.42 36.62 -6.18
C GLU A 85 4.27 35.64 -6.38
N LEU A 86 3.95 34.83 -5.36
CA LEU A 86 2.81 33.91 -5.41
C LEU A 86 1.47 34.66 -5.49
N ARG A 87 1.29 35.72 -4.69
CA ARG A 87 0.09 36.58 -4.75
C ARG A 87 -0.04 37.24 -6.12
N GLU A 88 1.05 37.76 -6.68
CA GLU A 88 1.08 38.36 -8.03
C GLU A 88 0.64 37.34 -9.10
N GLN A 89 1.09 36.09 -9.02
CA GLN A 89 0.65 35.02 -9.95
C GLN A 89 -0.86 34.77 -9.89
N HIS A 90 -1.46 34.84 -8.70
CA HIS A 90 -2.91 34.71 -8.54
C HIS A 90 -3.64 35.93 -9.11
N ASP A 91 -3.17 37.14 -8.80
CA ASP A 91 -3.75 38.40 -9.28
C ASP A 91 -3.70 38.51 -10.81
N LEU A 92 -2.62 38.01 -11.44
CA LEU A 92 -2.48 37.97 -12.89
C LEU A 92 -3.62 37.20 -13.58
N LEU A 93 -4.16 36.17 -12.92
CA LEU A 93 -5.27 35.35 -13.40
C LEU A 93 -6.65 35.89 -13.00
N GLY A 94 -6.72 36.83 -12.05
CA GLY A 94 -7.96 37.47 -11.57
C GLY A 94 -8.92 37.94 -12.67
N PRO A 95 -8.45 38.58 -13.76
CA PRO A 95 -9.31 38.98 -14.88
C PRO A 95 -10.11 37.85 -15.51
N LEU A 96 -9.59 36.62 -15.58
CA LEU A 96 -10.30 35.47 -16.15
C LEU A 96 -11.62 35.23 -15.40
N TRP A 97 -11.57 35.23 -14.07
CA TRP A 97 -12.72 34.89 -13.23
C TRP A 97 -13.74 36.02 -13.19
N GLN A 98 -13.25 37.26 -13.15
CA GLN A 98 -14.08 38.45 -13.24
C GLN A 98 -14.84 38.48 -14.57
N CYS A 99 -14.16 38.26 -15.69
CA CYS A 99 -14.78 38.21 -17.02
C CYS A 99 -15.75 37.02 -17.14
N LYS A 100 -15.36 35.82 -16.69
CA LYS A 100 -16.23 34.63 -16.69
C LYS A 100 -17.55 34.90 -15.97
N ARG A 101 -17.51 35.55 -14.80
CA ARG A 101 -18.70 35.88 -14.01
C ARG A 101 -19.52 37.04 -14.57
N GLN A 102 -18.88 38.16 -14.87
CA GLN A 102 -19.58 39.41 -15.24
C GLN A 102 -20.05 39.42 -16.70
N PHE A 103 -19.30 38.77 -17.59
CA PHE A 103 -19.54 38.76 -19.03
C PHE A 103 -20.06 37.41 -19.51
N VAL A 104 -19.24 36.36 -19.45
CA VAL A 104 -19.57 35.06 -20.07
C VAL A 104 -20.85 34.46 -19.46
N LEU A 105 -20.94 34.35 -18.14
CA LEU A 105 -22.13 33.79 -17.49
C LEU A 105 -23.36 34.70 -17.62
N ARG A 106 -23.23 35.98 -17.22
CA ARG A 106 -24.39 36.89 -17.11
C ARG A 106 -24.91 37.45 -18.42
N ARG A 107 -24.03 37.70 -19.40
CA ARG A 107 -24.40 38.34 -20.67
C ARG A 107 -24.54 37.36 -21.82
N VAL A 108 -23.83 36.23 -21.78
CA VAL A 108 -23.81 35.26 -22.86
C VAL A 108 -24.61 34.02 -22.47
N ALA A 109 -24.11 33.22 -21.52
CA ALA A 109 -24.69 31.92 -21.19
C ALA A 109 -26.16 31.97 -20.73
N LEU A 110 -26.53 32.97 -19.91
CA LEU A 110 -27.92 33.14 -19.42
C LEU A 110 -28.87 33.78 -20.44
N LYS A 111 -28.35 34.44 -21.49
CA LYS A 111 -29.16 35.17 -22.49
C LYS A 111 -29.18 34.49 -23.87
N ARG A 112 -28.42 33.41 -24.04
CA ARG A 112 -28.31 32.66 -25.29
C ARG A 112 -29.66 32.15 -25.79
N LYS A 113 -29.87 32.18 -27.11
CA LYS A 113 -30.98 31.49 -27.80
C LYS A 113 -30.41 30.26 -28.50
N ASP A 114 -31.13 29.13 -28.53
CA ASP A 114 -30.69 27.88 -29.17
C ASP A 114 -30.65 27.99 -30.71
N ARG A 115 -29.71 28.77 -31.26
CA ARG A 115 -29.43 28.81 -32.70
C ARG A 115 -27.93 28.98 -32.94
N PRO A 116 -27.26 28.02 -33.63
CA PRO A 116 -25.92 28.24 -34.13
C PRO A 116 -25.98 29.26 -35.26
N GLU A 117 -25.57 30.50 -35.02
CA GLU A 117 -25.35 31.46 -36.11
C GLU A 117 -24.06 31.10 -36.88
N GLN A 118 -24.00 31.51 -38.15
CA GLN A 118 -22.82 31.34 -39.00
C GLN A 118 -21.55 31.84 -38.30
N VAL A 119 -20.45 31.11 -38.48
CA VAL A 119 -19.11 31.44 -38.00
C VAL A 119 -18.75 32.86 -38.45
N PHE A 120 -18.87 33.82 -37.53
CA PHE A 120 -18.40 35.18 -37.72
C PHE A 120 -17.20 35.37 -36.79
N PHE A 121 -16.00 35.51 -37.37
CA PHE A 121 -14.82 35.96 -36.64
C PHE A 121 -14.64 37.47 -36.87
N PRO A 122 -15.04 38.31 -35.89
CA PRO A 122 -14.80 39.73 -36.00
C PRO A 122 -13.30 40.03 -36.16
N PRO A 123 -12.91 40.96 -37.04
CA PRO A 123 -11.50 41.34 -37.24
C PRO A 123 -10.79 41.75 -35.94
N LEU A 124 -11.52 42.38 -35.01
CA LEU A 124 -11.06 42.82 -33.69
C LEU A 124 -10.50 41.67 -32.83
N LEU A 125 -10.94 40.43 -33.06
CA LEU A 125 -10.53 39.28 -32.26
C LEU A 125 -9.32 38.53 -32.82
N LYS A 126 -8.83 38.89 -34.01
CA LYS A 126 -7.55 38.38 -34.53
C LYS A 126 -6.36 38.83 -33.66
N GLU A 127 -6.50 39.95 -32.95
CA GLU A 127 -5.47 40.48 -32.04
C GLU A 127 -5.23 39.58 -30.81
N PHE A 128 -6.20 38.75 -30.42
CA PHE A 128 -6.08 37.84 -29.26
C PHE A 128 -5.73 36.40 -29.66
N GLN A 129 -5.61 36.11 -30.95
CA GLN A 129 -5.32 34.77 -31.52
C GLN A 129 -3.87 34.65 -32.00
N GLY A 130 -2.93 35.29 -31.31
CA GLY A 130 -1.50 35.17 -31.61
C GLY A 130 -0.95 33.75 -31.38
N ASN A 131 0.35 33.57 -31.61
CA ASN A 131 1.06 32.29 -31.39
C ASN A 131 1.25 31.93 -29.89
N GLU A 132 0.53 32.59 -28.99
CA GLU A 132 0.59 32.37 -27.53
C GLU A 132 -0.24 31.15 -27.12
N ASP A 133 0.00 30.62 -25.92
CA ASP A 133 -0.79 29.52 -25.39
C ASP A 133 -2.25 29.94 -25.08
N LEU A 134 -3.16 28.97 -25.03
CA LEU A 134 -4.60 29.22 -24.89
C LEU A 134 -4.97 30.00 -23.62
N LEU A 135 -4.29 29.75 -22.49
CA LEU A 135 -4.60 30.44 -21.24
C LEU A 135 -4.27 31.94 -21.37
N THR A 136 -3.14 32.25 -22.00
CA THR A 136 -2.74 33.63 -22.29
C THR A 136 -3.73 34.31 -23.26
N GLN A 137 -4.17 33.61 -24.32
CA GLN A 137 -5.20 34.12 -25.23
C GLN A 137 -6.51 34.47 -24.50
N GLU A 138 -6.99 33.56 -23.64
CA GLU A 138 -8.20 33.79 -22.84
C GLU A 138 -8.03 34.92 -21.82
N LEU A 139 -6.84 35.06 -21.23
CA LEU A 139 -6.54 36.12 -20.28
C LEU A 139 -6.52 37.49 -20.97
N ASN A 140 -5.93 37.58 -22.16
CA ASN A 140 -5.93 38.80 -22.97
C ASN A 140 -7.34 39.19 -23.38
N PHE A 141 -8.15 38.23 -23.82
CA PHE A 141 -9.58 38.44 -24.08
C PHE A 141 -10.30 38.95 -22.82
N ALA A 142 -10.09 38.31 -21.68
CA ALA A 142 -10.75 38.69 -20.43
C ALA A 142 -10.40 40.12 -19.99
N ARG A 143 -9.12 40.50 -20.03
CA ARG A 143 -8.65 41.86 -19.70
C ARG A 143 -9.28 42.90 -20.62
N GLN A 144 -9.30 42.63 -21.92
CA GLN A 144 -9.85 43.57 -22.89
C GLN A 144 -11.36 43.73 -22.74
N VAL A 145 -12.09 42.64 -22.52
CA VAL A 145 -13.55 42.69 -22.28
C VAL A 145 -13.86 43.45 -21.00
N LEU A 146 -13.12 43.22 -19.91
CA LEU A 146 -13.30 43.98 -18.67
C LEU A 146 -13.05 45.49 -18.88
N LYS A 147 -12.00 45.85 -19.64
CA LYS A 147 -11.75 47.25 -20.02
C LYS A 147 -12.90 47.86 -20.82
N TRP A 148 -13.49 47.12 -21.76
CA TRP A 148 -14.66 47.60 -22.50
C TRP A 148 -15.91 47.74 -21.62
N LEU A 149 -16.04 46.94 -20.56
CA LEU A 149 -17.15 47.04 -19.60
C LEU A 149 -17.06 48.28 -18.70
N GLU A 150 -15.89 48.92 -18.58
CA GLU A 150 -15.74 50.17 -17.82
C GLU A 150 -16.50 51.34 -18.47
N ASP A 151 -16.63 51.36 -19.81
CA ASP A 151 -17.43 52.32 -20.57
C ASP A 151 -18.22 51.61 -21.69
N GLU A 152 -19.37 51.05 -21.30
CA GLU A 152 -20.20 50.26 -22.20
C GLU A 152 -20.80 51.06 -23.36
N ALA A 153 -21.05 52.36 -23.16
CA ALA A 153 -21.68 53.20 -24.18
C ALA A 153 -20.73 53.44 -25.36
N LEU A 154 -19.45 53.70 -25.06
CA LEU A 154 -18.40 53.87 -26.07
C LEU A 154 -17.98 52.56 -26.73
N ASN A 155 -18.09 51.42 -26.02
CA ASN A 155 -17.61 50.12 -26.49
C ASN A 155 -18.73 49.16 -26.92
N HIS A 156 -19.95 49.65 -27.15
CA HIS A 156 -21.11 48.81 -27.46
C HIS A 156 -20.87 47.85 -28.64
N GLU A 157 -20.24 48.30 -29.73
CA GLU A 157 -19.93 47.46 -30.88
C GLU A 157 -18.87 46.37 -30.57
N ASN A 158 -17.83 46.72 -29.81
CA ASN A 158 -16.78 45.78 -29.39
C ASN A 158 -17.35 44.70 -28.47
N LEU A 159 -18.20 45.10 -27.51
CA LEU A 159 -18.88 44.17 -26.61
C LEU A 159 -19.84 43.24 -27.38
N ALA A 160 -20.55 43.74 -28.39
CA ALA A 160 -21.40 42.91 -29.24
C ALA A 160 -20.60 41.85 -30.02
N GLN A 161 -19.41 42.22 -30.53
CA GLN A 161 -18.49 41.26 -31.17
C GLN A 161 -17.96 40.21 -30.19
N ALA A 162 -17.58 40.64 -28.98
CA ALA A 162 -17.12 39.73 -27.92
C ALA A 162 -18.22 38.75 -27.48
N VAL A 163 -19.49 39.18 -27.46
CA VAL A 163 -20.64 38.30 -27.18
C VAL A 163 -20.73 37.20 -28.23
N ARG A 164 -20.69 37.54 -29.53
CA ARG A 164 -20.74 36.56 -30.62
C ARG A 164 -19.61 35.53 -30.54
N TYR A 165 -18.39 35.97 -30.21
CA TYR A 165 -17.26 35.07 -30.03
C TYR A 165 -17.45 34.13 -28.85
N ALA A 166 -17.91 34.66 -27.72
CA ALA A 166 -18.22 33.84 -26.56
C ALA A 166 -19.34 32.83 -26.85
N GLU A 167 -20.37 33.21 -27.63
CA GLU A 167 -21.42 32.30 -28.08
C GLU A 167 -20.84 31.19 -28.96
N TRP A 168 -19.99 31.53 -29.94
CA TRP A 168 -19.29 30.56 -30.77
C TRP A 168 -18.43 29.61 -29.93
N ALA A 169 -17.62 30.12 -29.01
CA ALA A 169 -16.75 29.32 -28.14
C ALA A 169 -17.56 28.35 -27.26
N LEU A 170 -18.79 28.72 -26.87
CA LEU A 170 -19.65 27.91 -26.02
C LEU A 170 -20.54 26.91 -26.78
N THR A 171 -20.85 27.14 -28.05
CA THR A 171 -21.92 26.41 -28.76
C THR A 171 -21.50 25.76 -30.07
N HIS A 172 -20.45 26.27 -30.73
CA HIS A 172 -19.98 25.74 -32.00
C HIS A 172 -18.92 24.63 -31.77
N PRO A 173 -18.95 23.50 -32.50
CA PRO A 173 -17.99 22.41 -32.31
C PRO A 173 -16.51 22.85 -32.38
N GLU A 174 -16.14 23.63 -33.39
CA GLU A 174 -14.77 24.20 -33.51
C GLU A 174 -14.39 25.11 -32.34
N GLY A 175 -15.36 25.87 -31.80
CA GLY A 175 -15.15 26.74 -30.66
C GLY A 175 -14.95 25.97 -29.37
N GLN A 176 -15.79 24.96 -29.15
CA GLN A 176 -15.70 24.04 -28.03
C GLN A 176 -14.39 23.24 -28.06
N GLU A 177 -13.96 22.77 -29.23
CA GLU A 177 -12.69 22.09 -29.43
C GLU A 177 -11.50 23.02 -29.13
N LYS A 178 -11.51 24.24 -29.70
CA LYS A 178 -10.46 25.24 -29.45
C LYS A 178 -10.32 25.57 -27.96
N HIS A 179 -11.44 25.77 -27.27
CA HIS A 179 -11.47 26.20 -25.87
C HIS A 179 -11.61 25.04 -24.88
N GLN A 180 -11.51 23.78 -25.32
CA GLN A 180 -11.71 22.59 -24.48
C GLN A 180 -10.78 22.56 -23.27
N LYS A 181 -9.53 23.00 -23.46
CA LYS A 181 -8.49 23.07 -22.42
C LYS A 181 -8.43 24.43 -21.70
N GLY A 182 -9.27 25.38 -22.10
CA GLY A 182 -9.36 26.71 -21.52
C GLY A 182 -10.15 26.73 -20.21
N ILE A 183 -10.23 27.92 -19.61
CA ILE A 183 -10.98 28.15 -18.38
C ILE A 183 -12.15 29.12 -18.60
N LEU A 184 -11.95 30.18 -19.38
CA LEU A 184 -12.91 31.28 -19.50
C LEU A 184 -14.26 30.82 -20.07
N PHE A 185 -14.22 29.97 -21.11
CA PHE A 185 -15.42 29.44 -21.78
C PHE A 185 -15.81 28.04 -21.30
N LYS A 186 -15.15 27.50 -20.27
CA LYS A 186 -15.52 26.22 -19.67
C LYS A 186 -16.58 26.43 -18.59
N LEU A 187 -17.84 26.17 -18.92
CA LEU A 187 -18.95 26.32 -17.97
C LEU A 187 -19.26 25.00 -17.23
N PRO A 188 -19.82 25.07 -16.01
CA PRO A 188 -20.37 23.88 -15.36
C PRO A 188 -21.45 23.24 -16.24
N THR A 189 -21.38 21.91 -16.40
CA THR A 189 -22.33 21.14 -17.21
C THR A 189 -23.42 20.54 -16.33
N ALA A 190 -24.57 20.21 -16.95
CA ALA A 190 -25.59 19.43 -16.26
C ALA A 190 -25.03 18.06 -15.88
N TRP A 191 -25.33 17.62 -14.66
CA TRP A 191 -24.75 16.40 -14.12
C TRP A 191 -25.69 15.22 -14.33
N ASP A 192 -25.36 14.32 -15.27
CA ASP A 192 -26.12 13.10 -15.56
C ASP A 192 -25.49 11.89 -14.87
N PHE A 193 -26.13 11.42 -13.80
CA PHE A 193 -25.65 10.26 -13.03
C PHE A 193 -25.72 8.93 -13.80
N SER A 194 -26.48 8.87 -14.90
CA SER A 194 -26.52 7.70 -15.78
C SER A 194 -25.37 7.68 -16.80
N ARG A 195 -24.70 8.82 -17.00
CA ARG A 195 -23.61 9.01 -17.98
C ARG A 195 -22.56 9.98 -17.46
N LEU A 196 -21.90 9.62 -16.35
CA LEU A 196 -20.81 10.41 -15.76
C LEU A 196 -19.51 10.40 -16.58
N ILE A 197 -19.34 9.39 -17.43
CA ILE A 197 -18.18 9.25 -18.32
C ILE A 197 -18.69 8.88 -19.71
N GLU A 198 -17.95 9.30 -20.73
CA GLU A 198 -18.23 8.93 -22.11
C GLU A 198 -17.58 7.60 -22.43
N VAL A 199 -18.37 6.66 -22.95
CA VAL A 199 -17.92 5.34 -23.37
C VAL A 199 -18.56 4.98 -24.70
N VAL A 200 -17.83 4.20 -25.50
CA VAL A 200 -18.30 3.57 -26.72
C VAL A 200 -18.22 2.05 -26.57
N GLU A 201 -19.03 1.33 -27.33
CA GLU A 201 -19.02 -0.13 -27.33
C GLU A 201 -18.28 -0.67 -28.56
N GLU A 202 -17.28 -1.50 -28.34
CA GLU A 202 -16.51 -2.22 -29.35
C GLU A 202 -16.45 -3.70 -29.00
N ASP A 203 -16.89 -4.58 -29.90
CA ASP A 203 -16.95 -6.04 -29.69
C ASP A 203 -17.56 -6.42 -28.33
N LYS A 204 -18.71 -5.79 -28.00
CA LYS A 204 -19.45 -5.97 -26.75
C LYS A 204 -18.71 -5.53 -25.47
N ARG A 205 -17.60 -4.79 -25.60
CA ARG A 205 -16.81 -4.24 -24.50
C ARG A 205 -16.87 -2.72 -24.54
N LEU A 206 -16.93 -2.09 -23.38
CA LEU A 206 -16.90 -0.65 -23.23
C LEU A 206 -15.44 -0.16 -23.28
N THR A 207 -15.22 0.92 -24.03
CA THR A 207 -13.95 1.63 -24.21
C THR A 207 -14.22 3.13 -24.43
N VAL A 208 -13.20 3.91 -24.76
CA VAL A 208 -13.32 5.31 -25.20
C VAL A 208 -13.06 5.46 -26.70
N GLU A 209 -13.47 6.57 -27.29
CA GLU A 209 -13.12 6.92 -28.67
C GLU A 209 -11.59 7.05 -28.83
N ASP A 210 -11.07 6.74 -30.02
CA ASP A 210 -9.61 6.75 -30.27
C ASP A 210 -8.96 8.11 -29.95
N GLY A 211 -9.64 9.22 -30.22
CA GLY A 211 -9.15 10.57 -29.90
C GLY A 211 -9.04 10.87 -28.39
N GLN A 212 -9.64 10.04 -27.53
CA GLN A 212 -9.59 10.15 -26.08
C GLN A 212 -8.57 9.20 -25.44
N LYS A 213 -7.96 8.28 -26.20
CA LYS A 213 -6.94 7.36 -25.71
C LYS A 213 -5.70 8.12 -25.23
N ARG A 214 -5.00 7.55 -24.24
CA ARG A 214 -3.79 8.09 -23.64
C ARG A 214 -2.74 7.00 -23.50
N HIS A 215 -1.51 7.32 -23.86
CA HIS A 215 -0.40 6.39 -23.72
C HIS A 215 0.24 6.51 -22.33
N ARG A 216 0.33 5.37 -21.64
CA ARG A 216 1.07 5.24 -20.37
C ARG A 216 2.48 4.71 -20.64
N LYS A 217 3.50 5.44 -20.18
CA LYS A 217 4.90 4.97 -20.18
C LYS A 217 5.26 4.40 -18.80
N GLY A 218 5.32 3.07 -18.71
CA GLY A 218 5.79 2.35 -17.52
C GLY A 218 5.09 2.77 -16.22
N PHE A 219 5.90 3.09 -15.21
CA PHE A 219 5.45 3.41 -13.84
C PHE A 219 5.73 4.84 -13.41
N HIS A 220 6.01 5.75 -14.35
CA HIS A 220 6.06 7.17 -14.04
C HIS A 220 4.71 7.66 -13.51
N HIS A 221 4.72 8.77 -12.76
CA HIS A 221 3.49 9.43 -12.34
C HIS A 221 2.68 9.86 -13.58
N THR A 222 1.43 9.37 -13.70
CA THR A 222 0.60 9.56 -14.92
C THR A 222 -0.32 10.77 -14.84
N ASP A 223 -0.34 11.44 -13.70
CA ASP A 223 -1.12 12.65 -13.47
C ASP A 223 -0.21 13.87 -13.65
N SER A 224 -0.66 14.84 -14.44
CA SER A 224 0.09 16.09 -14.70
C SER A 224 0.01 17.08 -13.53
N GLY A 225 -0.71 16.73 -12.46
CA GLY A 225 -0.95 17.60 -11.31
C GLY A 225 -2.07 18.59 -11.59
N VAL A 226 -2.40 19.38 -10.57
CA VAL A 226 -3.45 20.40 -10.63
C VAL A 226 -2.82 21.76 -10.86
N PHE A 227 -3.08 22.36 -12.03
CA PHE A 227 -2.53 23.69 -12.34
C PHE A 227 -3.25 24.80 -11.57
N LEU A 228 -2.52 25.88 -11.25
CA LEU A 228 -3.04 27.03 -10.50
C LEU A 228 -4.36 27.57 -11.07
N ALA A 229 -4.42 27.81 -12.38
CA ALA A 229 -5.62 28.34 -13.04
C ALA A 229 -6.85 27.44 -12.87
N GLN A 230 -6.68 26.11 -12.86
CA GLN A 230 -7.77 25.15 -12.63
C GLN A 230 -8.24 25.18 -11.17
N ALA A 231 -7.30 25.19 -10.21
CA ALA A 231 -7.63 25.28 -8.79
C ALA A 231 -8.36 26.61 -8.47
N LEU A 232 -7.91 27.73 -9.04
CA LEU A 232 -8.55 29.04 -8.86
C LEU A 232 -9.94 29.12 -9.51
N ASP A 233 -10.14 28.50 -10.67
CA ASP A 233 -11.47 28.38 -11.28
C ASP A 233 -12.44 27.68 -10.32
N GLN A 234 -12.02 26.55 -9.74
CA GLN A 234 -12.84 25.79 -8.78
C GLN A 234 -13.05 26.56 -7.47
N ALA A 235 -12.01 27.21 -6.94
CA ALA A 235 -12.11 28.01 -5.73
C ALA A 235 -13.05 29.22 -5.91
N THR A 236 -13.05 29.84 -7.10
CA THR A 236 -13.92 30.99 -7.42
C THR A 236 -15.34 30.57 -7.80
N TYR A 237 -15.49 29.41 -8.44
CA TYR A 237 -16.78 28.77 -8.72
C TYR A 237 -17.52 28.38 -7.43
N CYS A 238 -16.78 28.03 -6.38
CA CYS A 238 -17.32 27.64 -5.08
C CYS A 238 -18.16 28.75 -4.42
N ILE A 239 -19.41 28.42 -4.09
CA ILE A 239 -20.22 29.25 -3.20
C ILE A 239 -19.70 29.11 -1.76
N LYS A 240 -19.39 30.25 -1.13
CA LYS A 240 -18.89 30.29 0.24
C LYS A 240 -20.04 30.08 1.22
N CYS A 241 -20.19 28.85 1.71
CA CYS A 241 -21.33 28.43 2.53
C CYS A 241 -21.12 28.62 4.04
N HIS A 242 -19.88 28.74 4.51
CA HIS A 242 -19.59 28.86 5.95
C HIS A 242 -20.23 30.10 6.62
N PRO A 243 -20.39 31.28 5.98
CA PRO A 243 -21.01 32.43 6.65
C PRO A 243 -22.47 32.17 7.06
N GLN A 244 -23.12 31.20 6.41
CA GLN A 244 -24.49 30.78 6.71
C GLN A 244 -24.55 29.52 7.58
N GLY A 245 -23.41 28.90 7.92
CA GLY A 245 -23.33 27.62 8.63
C GLY A 245 -23.91 26.43 7.84
N LYS A 246 -23.94 26.49 6.51
CA LYS A 246 -24.55 25.48 5.61
C LYS A 246 -23.54 24.79 4.70
N ASP A 247 -22.33 24.60 5.19
CA ASP A 247 -21.19 23.96 4.55
C ASP A 247 -21.38 22.45 4.35
N SER A 248 -22.21 22.07 3.37
CA SER A 248 -22.54 20.66 3.09
C SER A 248 -21.33 19.81 2.66
N CYS A 249 -20.32 20.42 2.05
CA CYS A 249 -19.07 19.73 1.69
C CYS A 249 -18.27 19.27 2.91
N ALA A 250 -18.45 19.89 4.07
CA ALA A 250 -17.82 19.50 5.34
C ALA A 250 -18.76 18.70 6.24
N LYS A 251 -20.01 19.15 6.39
CA LYS A 251 -20.98 18.61 7.37
C LYS A 251 -21.99 17.62 6.79
N GLY A 252 -22.05 17.51 5.46
CA GLY A 252 -23.03 16.69 4.75
C GLY A 252 -24.28 17.46 4.32
N LEU A 253 -25.06 16.84 3.44
CA LEU A 253 -26.29 17.38 2.90
C LEU A 253 -27.49 16.64 3.51
N PHE A 254 -28.28 17.34 4.32
CA PHE A 254 -29.41 16.79 5.08
C PHE A 254 -30.75 16.97 4.38
N GLU A 255 -31.70 16.07 4.63
CA GLU A 255 -33.09 16.22 4.21
C GLU A 255 -33.74 17.46 4.87
N LYS A 256 -34.72 18.06 4.18
CA LYS A 256 -35.36 19.29 4.70
C LYS A 256 -36.09 18.99 6.01
N GLY A 257 -35.63 19.58 7.11
CA GLY A 257 -36.26 19.47 8.42
C GLY A 257 -35.96 18.16 9.17
N ALA A 258 -34.98 17.37 8.73
CA ALA A 258 -34.59 16.12 9.37
C ALA A 258 -33.07 16.02 9.57
N GLU A 259 -32.62 15.27 10.57
CA GLU A 259 -31.19 14.94 10.80
C GLU A 259 -30.72 13.75 9.95
N VAL A 260 -31.42 13.45 8.86
CA VAL A 260 -31.12 12.34 7.95
C VAL A 260 -30.33 12.86 6.76
N LEU A 261 -29.19 12.21 6.48
CA LEU A 261 -28.35 12.54 5.32
C LEU A 261 -29.01 12.07 4.01
N GLN A 262 -29.00 12.93 3.00
CA GLN A 262 -29.49 12.62 1.66
C GLN A 262 -28.61 11.56 0.99
N LYS A 263 -29.19 10.87 -0.01
CA LYS A 263 -28.46 10.02 -0.95
C LYS A 263 -28.58 10.56 -2.36
N ASN A 264 -27.50 10.50 -3.12
CA ASN A 264 -27.54 10.84 -4.54
C ASN A 264 -28.16 9.69 -5.38
N PRO A 265 -28.44 9.90 -6.69
CA PRO A 265 -29.02 8.88 -7.56
C PRO A 265 -28.20 7.58 -7.69
N LEU A 266 -26.89 7.61 -7.40
CA LEU A 266 -26.03 6.42 -7.35
C LEU A 266 -26.09 5.67 -6.01
N GLY A 267 -26.90 6.14 -5.06
CA GLY A 267 -27.06 5.57 -3.72
C GLY A 267 -25.99 5.98 -2.71
N ASN A 268 -25.08 6.89 -3.06
CA ASN A 268 -24.05 7.38 -2.15
C ASN A 268 -24.65 8.30 -1.10
N THR A 269 -24.31 8.08 0.17
CA THR A 269 -24.70 8.98 1.27
C THR A 269 -23.87 10.26 1.22
N LEU A 270 -24.53 11.41 1.27
CA LEU A 270 -23.92 12.73 1.13
C LEU A 270 -23.42 13.27 2.47
N ALA A 271 -22.45 12.58 3.08
CA ALA A 271 -21.97 12.87 4.43
C ALA A 271 -20.99 14.04 4.56
N GLY A 272 -20.45 14.56 3.45
CA GLY A 272 -19.39 15.57 3.47
C GLY A 272 -18.02 14.97 3.82
N CYS A 273 -17.04 15.84 4.05
CA CYS A 273 -15.68 15.45 4.43
C CYS A 273 -15.68 14.69 5.77
N PRO A 274 -15.16 13.45 5.84
CA PRO A 274 -15.11 12.71 7.10
C PRO A 274 -14.30 13.41 8.21
N LEU A 275 -13.31 14.22 7.83
CA LEU A 275 -12.54 15.05 8.75
C LEU A 275 -13.26 16.34 9.16
N GLN A 276 -14.42 16.66 8.56
CA GLN A 276 -15.13 17.94 8.72
C GLN A 276 -14.22 19.16 8.48
N GLN A 277 -13.35 19.05 7.47
CA GLN A 277 -12.42 20.10 7.12
C GLN A 277 -13.12 21.40 6.74
N LYS A 278 -12.57 22.53 7.18
CA LYS A 278 -13.00 23.91 6.86
C LYS A 278 -12.81 24.28 5.37
N ILE A 279 -13.52 23.57 4.50
CA ILE A 279 -13.41 23.63 3.03
C ILE A 279 -13.86 24.98 2.49
N SER A 280 -14.94 25.54 3.02
CA SER A 280 -15.44 26.82 2.50
C SER A 280 -14.49 27.96 2.83
N GLU A 281 -13.90 27.94 4.02
CA GLU A 281 -12.89 28.87 4.50
C GLU A 281 -11.60 28.77 3.69
N MET A 282 -11.03 27.55 3.55
CA MET A 282 -9.80 27.36 2.76
C MET A 282 -9.99 27.80 1.30
N ASN A 283 -11.14 27.50 0.69
CA ASN A 283 -11.43 27.90 -0.69
C ASN A 283 -11.61 29.42 -0.82
N GLU A 284 -12.06 30.10 0.23
CA GLU A 284 -12.17 31.56 0.24
C GLU A 284 -10.80 32.21 0.32
N LEU A 285 -9.95 31.77 1.25
CA LEU A 285 -8.56 32.24 1.36
C LEU A 285 -7.78 31.99 0.06
N LYS A 286 -7.92 30.80 -0.54
CA LYS A 286 -7.30 30.48 -1.83
C LYS A 286 -7.77 31.41 -2.95
N ALA A 287 -9.07 31.72 -3.01
CA ALA A 287 -9.60 32.64 -4.02
C ALA A 287 -9.12 34.11 -3.82
N GLN A 288 -8.61 34.45 -2.62
CA GLN A 288 -8.05 35.75 -2.29
C GLN A 288 -6.53 35.83 -2.47
N GLY A 289 -5.87 34.77 -2.98
CA GLY A 289 -4.42 34.74 -3.13
C GLY A 289 -3.64 34.36 -1.86
N LEU A 290 -4.33 34.02 -0.77
CA LEU A 290 -3.72 33.73 0.54
C LEU A 290 -3.47 32.23 0.71
N SER A 291 -2.53 31.70 -0.08
CA SER A 291 -2.26 30.25 -0.13
C SER A 291 -1.74 29.67 1.18
N LEU A 292 -0.87 30.37 1.89
CA LEU A 292 -0.31 29.88 3.14
C LEU A 292 -1.33 29.97 4.29
N ALA A 293 -2.17 31.00 4.28
CA ALA A 293 -3.34 31.09 5.15
C ALA A 293 -4.34 29.95 4.88
N ALA A 294 -4.64 29.66 3.61
CA ALA A 294 -5.52 28.57 3.21
C ALA A 294 -4.96 27.21 3.65
N PHE A 295 -3.64 27.03 3.52
CA PHE A 295 -2.94 25.85 4.01
C PHE A 295 -3.06 25.70 5.52
N ALA A 296 -2.77 26.75 6.30
CA ALA A 296 -2.94 26.72 7.75
C ALA A 296 -4.40 26.39 8.16
N MET A 297 -5.39 26.87 7.40
CA MET A 297 -6.80 26.54 7.62
C MET A 297 -7.10 25.05 7.41
N ILE A 298 -6.51 24.41 6.38
CA ILE A 298 -6.63 22.97 6.14
C ILE A 298 -6.11 22.17 7.35
N LEU A 299 -4.93 22.54 7.84
CA LEU A 299 -4.24 21.81 8.90
C LEU A 299 -4.93 21.86 10.27
N VAL A 300 -5.95 22.73 10.44
CA VAL A 300 -6.80 22.72 11.65
C VAL A 300 -7.49 21.36 11.81
N ASP A 301 -7.99 20.79 10.71
CA ASP A 301 -8.75 19.54 10.71
C ASP A 301 -8.01 18.35 10.10
N ASN A 302 -7.06 18.63 9.20
CA ASN A 302 -6.32 17.65 8.43
C ASN A 302 -4.80 17.95 8.49
N PRO A 303 -4.15 17.74 9.65
CA PRO A 303 -2.72 18.01 9.81
C PRO A 303 -1.82 17.12 8.95
N LEU A 304 -2.36 16.05 8.36
CA LEU A 304 -1.63 15.15 7.47
C LEU A 304 -2.21 15.21 6.04
N VAL A 305 -2.51 16.42 5.57
CA VAL A 305 -3.11 16.72 4.24
C VAL A 305 -2.39 16.06 3.07
N ALA A 306 -1.09 15.78 3.22
CA ALA A 306 -0.31 15.00 2.27
C ALA A 306 -0.94 13.63 1.92
N ALA A 307 -1.79 13.06 2.79
CA ALA A 307 -2.51 11.81 2.56
C ALA A 307 -3.85 11.94 1.81
N THR A 308 -4.34 13.14 1.56
CA THR A 308 -5.66 13.41 0.95
C THR A 308 -5.52 14.21 -0.34
N GLY A 309 -6.66 14.63 -0.91
CA GLY A 309 -6.70 15.50 -2.09
C GLY A 309 -6.96 14.77 -3.40
N HIS A 310 -6.50 15.39 -4.49
CA HIS A 310 -6.70 15.00 -5.87
C HIS A 310 -6.43 13.51 -6.09
N ARG A 311 -7.35 12.84 -6.79
CA ARG A 311 -7.36 11.38 -7.05
C ARG A 311 -7.46 10.48 -5.81
N ILE A 312 -7.49 10.98 -4.57
CA ILE A 312 -7.58 10.12 -3.37
C ILE A 312 -8.94 10.14 -2.69
N CYS A 313 -9.48 11.33 -2.44
CA CYS A 313 -10.76 11.48 -1.74
C CYS A 313 -11.73 12.35 -2.54
N ASN A 314 -13.03 12.13 -2.37
CA ASN A 314 -14.06 12.89 -3.08
C ASN A 314 -15.42 12.98 -2.34
N ASP A 315 -15.49 12.59 -1.06
CA ASP A 315 -16.73 12.67 -0.27
C ASP A 315 -17.25 14.12 -0.17
N CYS A 316 -16.34 15.10 -0.08
CA CYS A 316 -16.66 16.53 -0.07
C CYS A 316 -17.32 17.02 -1.36
N ALA A 317 -16.79 16.63 -2.53
CA ALA A 317 -17.32 17.00 -3.83
C ALA A 317 -18.72 16.39 -4.05
N LYS A 318 -18.92 15.13 -3.65
CA LYS A 318 -20.23 14.46 -3.72
C LYS A 318 -21.31 15.18 -2.92
N ALA A 319 -20.97 15.72 -1.75
CA ALA A 319 -21.88 16.43 -0.87
C ALA A 319 -22.00 17.94 -1.17
N CYS A 320 -21.35 18.43 -2.24
CA CYS A 320 -21.47 19.83 -2.67
C CYS A 320 -22.94 20.21 -2.91
N ILE A 321 -23.35 21.45 -2.62
CA ILE A 321 -24.72 21.90 -2.88
C ILE A 321 -25.12 21.84 -4.37
N PHE A 322 -24.14 21.79 -5.27
CA PHE A 322 -24.34 21.59 -6.71
C PHE A 322 -24.66 20.13 -7.03
N GLN A 323 -25.94 19.76 -6.89
CA GLN A 323 -26.44 18.40 -7.16
C GLN A 323 -27.03 18.22 -8.57
N LYS A 324 -27.18 19.30 -9.35
CA LYS A 324 -27.73 19.30 -10.71
C LYS A 324 -26.71 19.66 -11.79
N GLN A 325 -25.50 20.01 -11.38
CA GLN A 325 -24.40 20.45 -12.23
C GLN A 325 -23.08 19.98 -11.64
N THR A 326 -21.99 20.11 -12.38
CA THR A 326 -20.63 19.79 -11.92
C THR A 326 -20.35 20.34 -10.51
N PRO A 327 -20.05 19.49 -9.51
CA PRO A 327 -19.70 19.96 -8.18
C PRO A 327 -18.31 20.62 -8.19
N VAL A 328 -18.02 21.36 -7.12
CA VAL A 328 -16.69 21.93 -6.92
C VAL A 328 -15.68 20.81 -6.70
N ASP A 329 -14.60 20.81 -7.47
CA ASP A 329 -13.48 19.88 -7.29
C ASP A 329 -12.57 20.33 -6.13
N VAL A 330 -13.09 20.17 -4.92
CA VAL A 330 -12.40 20.48 -3.66
C VAL A 330 -11.06 19.75 -3.52
N PRO A 331 -10.95 18.43 -3.83
CA PRO A 331 -9.68 17.71 -3.75
C PRO A 331 -8.55 18.35 -4.57
N SER A 332 -8.86 18.86 -5.76
CA SER A 332 -7.88 19.56 -6.60
C SER A 332 -7.40 20.88 -5.98
N ILE A 333 -8.30 21.64 -5.35
CA ILE A 333 -7.94 22.87 -4.62
C ILE A 333 -7.00 22.54 -3.45
N GLU A 334 -7.33 21.51 -2.65
CA GLU A 334 -6.52 21.06 -1.51
C GLU A 334 -5.10 20.67 -1.95
N THR A 335 -4.98 19.82 -2.98
CA THR A 335 -3.67 19.37 -3.48
C THR A 335 -2.85 20.52 -4.03
N GLN A 336 -3.47 21.44 -4.78
CA GLN A 336 -2.74 22.56 -5.36
C GLN A 336 -2.21 23.51 -4.26
N ILE A 337 -2.98 23.76 -3.20
CA ILE A 337 -2.51 24.55 -2.05
C ILE A 337 -1.28 23.89 -1.42
N LEU A 338 -1.33 22.57 -1.19
CA LEU A 338 -0.16 21.83 -0.67
C LEU A 338 1.05 21.97 -1.62
N GLU A 339 0.85 21.84 -2.93
CA GLU A 339 1.93 21.91 -3.92
C GLU A 339 2.60 23.28 -4.02
N GLU A 340 1.85 24.36 -3.81
CA GLU A 340 2.38 25.73 -3.70
C GLU A 340 3.24 25.87 -2.45
N ILE A 341 2.75 25.42 -1.29
CA ILE A 341 3.51 25.55 -0.04
C ILE A 341 4.78 24.72 -0.10
N LEU A 342 4.74 23.50 -0.63
CA LEU A 342 5.94 22.68 -0.82
C LEU A 342 6.90 23.26 -1.87
N ALA A 343 6.45 24.19 -2.74
CA ALA A 343 7.32 24.87 -3.70
C ALA A 343 8.09 26.06 -3.09
N LEU A 344 7.62 26.59 -1.96
CA LEU A 344 8.28 27.71 -1.28
C LEU A 344 9.63 27.26 -0.69
N PRO A 345 10.62 28.16 -0.59
CA PRO A 345 11.77 27.95 0.28
C PRO A 345 11.32 27.62 1.70
N TRP A 346 11.90 26.57 2.28
CA TRP A 346 11.50 26.04 3.59
C TRP A 346 10.04 25.58 3.68
N GLY A 347 9.38 25.33 2.54
CA GLY A 347 7.96 24.96 2.48
C GLY A 347 7.59 23.76 3.35
N PHE A 348 8.45 22.73 3.38
CA PHE A 348 8.26 21.60 4.27
C PHE A 348 8.48 21.95 5.75
N GLU A 349 9.41 22.86 6.07
CA GLU A 349 9.62 23.30 7.45
C GLU A 349 8.45 24.17 7.95
N ILE A 350 7.83 24.96 7.06
CA ILE A 350 6.57 25.66 7.35
C ILE A 350 5.45 24.65 7.61
N TYR A 351 5.34 23.60 6.80
CA TYR A 351 4.37 22.52 7.03
C TYR A 351 4.65 21.81 8.37
N ALA A 352 5.89 21.40 8.62
CA ALA A 352 6.27 20.75 9.87
C ALA A 352 6.01 21.63 11.08
N LEU A 353 6.30 22.93 10.99
CA LEU A 353 5.95 23.90 12.01
C LEU A 353 4.44 23.96 12.21
N LEU A 354 3.63 24.11 11.16
CA LEU A 354 2.17 24.22 11.28
C LEU A 354 1.50 22.95 11.83
N VAL A 355 2.07 21.77 11.58
CA VAL A 355 1.61 20.52 12.20
C VAL A 355 1.87 20.50 13.71
N GLN A 356 2.93 21.16 14.16
CA GLN A 356 3.28 21.30 15.58
C GLN A 356 2.74 22.58 16.24
N TRP A 357 2.50 23.63 15.50
CA TRP A 357 2.06 24.93 15.98
C TRP A 357 1.17 25.58 14.94
N ASN A 358 -0.13 25.56 15.17
CA ASN A 358 -1.09 26.25 14.31
C ASN A 358 -1.99 27.14 15.18
N PRO A 359 -1.81 28.46 15.14
CA PRO A 359 -2.61 29.37 15.95
C PRO A 359 -4.07 29.50 15.45
N LEU A 360 -4.42 28.93 14.28
CA LEU A 360 -5.81 28.79 13.85
C LEU A 360 -6.51 27.58 14.51
N ASN A 361 -5.78 26.70 15.18
CA ASN A 361 -6.37 25.70 16.08
C ASN A 361 -6.49 26.30 17.49
N LEU A 362 -7.60 26.99 17.76
CA LEU A 362 -7.82 27.69 19.02
C LEU A 362 -7.81 26.76 20.25
N LYS A 363 -8.24 25.51 20.07
CA LYS A 363 -8.33 24.52 21.15
C LYS A 363 -6.98 23.95 21.54
N LYS A 364 -6.14 23.64 20.55
CA LYS A 364 -4.84 23.00 20.72
C LYS A 364 -3.83 23.57 19.72
N PRO A 365 -3.30 24.79 19.94
CA PRO A 365 -2.38 25.42 19.00
C PRO A 365 -1.03 24.67 18.92
N PHE A 366 -0.50 24.16 20.03
CA PHE A 366 0.73 23.36 20.11
C PHE A 366 0.53 22.08 20.96
N PRO A 367 1.49 21.12 21.02
CA PRO A 367 1.29 19.85 21.70
C PRO A 367 1.15 20.01 23.23
N GLU A 368 0.53 19.04 23.87
CA GLU A 368 0.47 18.95 25.32
C GLU A 368 1.82 18.55 25.93
N ALA A 369 2.00 18.83 27.23
CA ALA A 369 3.19 18.42 27.95
C ALA A 369 3.31 16.88 28.02
N PRO A 370 4.54 16.32 28.08
CA PRO A 370 4.75 14.88 28.17
C PRO A 370 3.99 14.23 29.35
N THR A 371 3.11 13.30 29.01
CA THR A 371 2.24 12.59 29.94
C THR A 371 2.97 11.48 30.71
N GLY A 372 4.10 10.99 30.17
CA GLY A 372 4.78 9.79 30.66
C GLY A 372 4.07 8.47 30.28
N ARG A 373 3.18 8.51 29.27
CA ARG A 373 2.48 7.33 28.75
C ARG A 373 3.04 6.90 27.41
N ASN A 374 3.03 5.59 27.18
CA ASN A 374 3.56 4.98 25.97
C ASN A 374 2.45 4.21 25.24
N ALA A 375 2.30 4.43 23.95
CA ALA A 375 1.31 3.76 23.10
C ALA A 375 1.99 2.99 21.97
N LEU A 376 1.51 1.77 21.72
CA LEU A 376 1.86 0.96 20.57
C LEU A 376 0.80 1.16 19.48
N VAL A 377 1.23 1.52 18.26
CA VAL A 377 0.35 1.63 17.09
C VAL A 377 0.71 0.50 16.12
N VAL A 378 -0.26 -0.38 15.84
CA VAL A 378 -0.06 -1.59 15.03
C VAL A 378 -0.59 -1.37 13.62
N GLY A 379 0.31 -1.29 12.64
CA GLY A 379 0.02 -0.97 11.25
C GLY A 379 0.15 0.53 10.99
N MET A 380 1.02 0.90 10.02
CA MET A 380 1.37 2.30 9.74
C MET A 380 0.80 2.79 8.41
N GLY A 381 -0.44 2.37 8.13
CA GLY A 381 -1.29 2.97 7.10
C GLY A 381 -1.99 4.25 7.57
N PRO A 382 -2.98 4.76 6.81
CA PRO A 382 -3.63 6.03 7.11
C PRO A 382 -4.19 6.19 8.51
N ALA A 383 -4.88 5.16 9.03
CA ALA A 383 -5.31 5.20 10.43
C ALA A 383 -4.12 5.25 11.40
N GLY A 384 -3.09 4.43 11.18
CA GLY A 384 -1.93 4.31 12.06
C GLY A 384 -1.12 5.59 12.19
N PHE A 385 -0.70 6.18 11.07
CA PHE A 385 0.08 7.42 11.13
C PHE A 385 -0.73 8.60 11.69
N THR A 386 -2.06 8.61 11.54
CA THR A 386 -2.92 9.65 12.11
C THR A 386 -3.15 9.44 13.60
N VAL A 387 -3.34 8.19 14.06
CA VAL A 387 -3.36 7.86 15.50
C VAL A 387 -2.05 8.27 16.16
N ALA A 388 -0.92 7.95 15.53
CA ALA A 388 0.40 8.35 16.03
C ALA A 388 0.50 9.87 16.16
N HIS A 389 0.12 10.63 15.13
CA HIS A 389 0.10 12.09 15.18
C HIS A 389 -0.72 12.63 16.37
N TYR A 390 -1.98 12.22 16.52
CA TYR A 390 -2.83 12.76 17.59
C TYR A 390 -2.37 12.34 18.99
N LEU A 391 -1.85 11.12 19.16
CA LEU A 391 -1.28 10.69 20.45
C LEU A 391 0.00 11.47 20.81
N LEU A 392 0.85 11.77 19.82
CA LEU A 392 2.02 12.64 20.02
C LEU A 392 1.60 14.06 20.41
N ARG A 393 0.57 14.61 19.74
CA ARG A 393 -0.03 15.91 20.08
C ARG A 393 -0.57 15.95 21.51
N ASP A 394 -1.09 14.84 22.01
CA ASP A 394 -1.59 14.69 23.38
C ASP A 394 -0.46 14.39 24.41
N GLY A 395 0.82 14.45 24.00
CA GLY A 395 1.97 14.32 24.89
C GLY A 395 2.33 12.88 25.24
N HIS A 396 1.88 11.89 24.46
CA HIS A 396 2.24 10.49 24.63
C HIS A 396 3.48 10.12 23.81
N MET A 397 4.26 9.15 24.30
CA MET A 397 5.27 8.47 23.50
C MET A 397 4.59 7.42 22.63
N VAL A 398 4.99 7.33 21.36
CA VAL A 398 4.37 6.41 20.40
C VAL A 398 5.43 5.55 19.73
N VAL A 399 5.20 4.25 19.70
CA VAL A 399 5.95 3.31 18.85
C VAL A 399 4.99 2.76 17.81
N GLY A 400 5.26 3.07 16.54
CA GLY A 400 4.60 2.46 15.39
C GLY A 400 5.30 1.17 14.99
N ILE A 401 4.53 0.12 14.73
CA ILE A 401 5.05 -1.14 14.16
C ILE A 401 4.28 -1.51 12.90
N ASP A 402 4.94 -2.19 11.96
CA ASP A 402 4.30 -2.81 10.81
C ASP A 402 4.91 -4.18 10.51
N GLY A 403 4.10 -5.13 10.04
CA GLY A 403 4.58 -6.45 9.63
C GLY A 403 5.34 -6.42 8.31
N LEU A 404 5.10 -5.40 7.48
CA LEU A 404 5.86 -5.16 6.26
C LEU A 404 7.24 -4.57 6.58
N LYS A 405 8.17 -4.76 5.65
CA LYS A 405 9.46 -4.07 5.66
C LYS A 405 9.21 -2.57 5.57
N ILE A 406 9.76 -1.81 6.52
CA ILE A 406 9.84 -0.35 6.44
C ILE A 406 11.32 0.01 6.36
N GLU A 407 11.75 0.67 5.30
CA GLU A 407 13.13 1.15 5.13
C GLU A 407 13.54 2.09 6.26
N ARG A 408 14.82 2.16 6.61
CA ARG A 408 15.28 3.19 7.56
C ARG A 408 15.27 4.57 6.90
N LEU A 409 14.79 5.59 7.61
CA LEU A 409 14.82 6.96 7.12
C LEU A 409 16.29 7.43 7.11
N PRO A 410 16.81 7.90 5.97
CA PRO A 410 18.15 8.48 5.92
C PRO A 410 18.32 9.65 6.90
N THR A 411 19.47 9.74 7.56
CA THR A 411 19.71 10.71 8.64
C THR A 411 19.67 12.17 8.19
N HIS A 412 19.91 12.45 6.90
CA HIS A 412 19.84 13.82 6.37
C HIS A 412 18.43 14.42 6.43
N TYR A 413 17.38 13.59 6.52
CA TYR A 413 16.01 14.07 6.74
C TYR A 413 15.77 14.56 8.17
N LEU A 414 16.72 14.33 9.10
CA LEU A 414 16.66 14.87 10.45
C LEU A 414 17.15 16.33 10.53
N GLU A 415 17.76 16.84 9.46
CA GLU A 415 18.22 18.22 9.31
C GLU A 415 17.16 19.07 8.57
N PRO A 416 17.18 20.42 8.70
CA PRO A 416 16.27 21.31 7.98
C PRO A 416 16.33 21.13 6.45
N ILE A 417 15.17 21.16 5.79
CA ILE A 417 15.03 20.97 4.34
C ILE A 417 14.59 22.29 3.71
N HIS A 418 15.49 22.88 2.91
CA HIS A 418 15.20 24.12 2.18
C HIS A 418 14.26 23.90 0.99
N ASP A 419 14.51 22.87 0.18
CA ASP A 419 13.66 22.51 -0.97
C ASP A 419 13.32 21.02 -0.90
N ILE A 420 12.09 20.72 -0.52
CA ILE A 420 11.60 19.35 -0.36
C ILE A 420 11.40 18.63 -1.70
N LYS A 421 11.13 19.37 -2.79
CA LYS A 421 10.93 18.78 -4.11
C LYS A 421 12.22 18.18 -4.66
N SER A 422 13.38 18.69 -4.25
CA SER A 422 14.68 18.10 -4.56
C SER A 422 14.88 16.67 -4.00
N HIS A 423 14.05 16.26 -3.04
CA HIS A 423 14.04 14.91 -2.47
C HIS A 423 12.96 13.99 -3.06
N PHE A 424 12.15 14.48 -4.00
CA PHE A 424 11.13 13.67 -4.65
C PHE A 424 11.76 12.81 -5.74
N GLU A 425 11.48 11.51 -5.67
CA GLU A 425 11.98 10.53 -6.63
C GLU A 425 10.87 10.18 -7.63
N ALA A 426 11.24 9.94 -8.89
CA ALA A 426 10.31 9.40 -9.87
C ALA A 426 9.82 8.02 -9.39
N LEU A 427 8.52 7.74 -9.54
CA LEU A 427 7.88 6.56 -8.92
C LEU A 427 8.46 5.21 -9.37
N ASP A 428 9.03 5.17 -10.57
CA ASP A 428 9.67 4.01 -11.19
C ASP A 428 11.12 3.77 -10.71
N HIS A 429 11.75 4.77 -10.09
CA HIS A 429 13.08 4.66 -9.49
C HIS A 429 13.08 4.76 -7.95
N ARG A 430 12.00 5.27 -7.36
CA ARG A 430 11.85 5.52 -5.93
C ARG A 430 12.14 4.27 -5.11
N VAL A 431 12.86 4.43 -4.00
CA VAL A 431 13.00 3.37 -3.01
C VAL A 431 11.65 3.08 -2.37
N ILE A 432 11.22 1.81 -2.37
CA ILE A 432 9.96 1.40 -1.76
C ILE A 432 10.14 1.42 -0.24
N ALA A 433 9.72 2.50 0.39
CA ALA A 433 9.92 2.75 1.81
C ALA A 433 9.08 1.82 2.70
N GLY A 434 7.95 1.30 2.20
CA GLY A 434 7.06 0.37 2.93
C GLY A 434 6.16 1.01 3.99
N PHE A 435 6.31 2.31 4.25
CA PHE A 435 5.46 3.10 5.13
C PHE A 435 4.20 3.59 4.40
N GLY A 436 3.02 3.54 5.03
CA GLY A 436 1.76 4.02 4.45
C GLY A 436 0.71 2.95 4.15
N GLY A 437 1.02 1.66 4.37
CA GLY A 437 0.08 0.56 4.13
C GLY A 437 -0.42 0.54 2.68
N VAL A 438 -1.74 0.44 2.48
CA VAL A 438 -2.37 0.44 1.13
C VAL A 438 -2.00 1.67 0.31
N ALA A 439 -1.67 2.82 0.92
CA ALA A 439 -1.21 3.99 0.19
C ALA A 439 0.14 3.77 -0.52
N GLU A 440 1.02 2.93 0.03
CA GLU A 440 2.31 2.58 -0.56
C GLU A 440 2.16 1.43 -1.57
N TYR A 441 1.45 0.35 -1.19
CA TYR A 441 1.44 -0.90 -1.97
C TYR A 441 0.17 -1.17 -2.78
N GLY A 442 -0.90 -0.40 -2.58
CA GLY A 442 -2.18 -0.62 -3.24
C GLY A 442 -2.55 0.51 -4.21
N ILE A 443 -2.42 1.77 -3.77
CA ILE A 443 -2.65 2.92 -4.64
C ILE A 443 -1.51 3.02 -5.67
N THR A 444 -1.87 3.25 -6.93
CA THR A 444 -1.02 3.15 -8.11
C THR A 444 -0.40 4.50 -8.50
N VAL A 445 0.10 4.62 -9.74
CA VAL A 445 0.75 5.81 -10.32
C VAL A 445 -0.14 7.07 -10.44
N ARG A 446 -1.40 6.98 -9.99
CA ARG A 446 -2.37 8.08 -9.97
C ARG A 446 -2.26 9.00 -8.76
N TRP A 447 -1.36 8.69 -7.82
CA TRP A 447 -1.13 9.51 -6.63
C TRP A 447 0.36 9.71 -6.36
N GLN A 448 0.70 10.90 -5.85
CA GLN A 448 2.07 11.28 -5.54
C GLN A 448 2.60 10.57 -4.29
N LYS A 449 3.20 9.39 -4.45
CA LYS A 449 3.73 8.58 -3.33
C LYS A 449 4.87 9.25 -2.55
N ASN A 450 5.52 10.28 -3.10
CA ASN A 450 6.48 11.07 -2.34
C ASN A 450 5.82 11.78 -1.13
N TYR A 451 4.51 11.96 -1.11
CA TYR A 451 3.80 12.50 0.05
C TYR A 451 3.86 11.61 1.30
N LEU A 452 4.10 10.31 1.14
CA LEU A 452 4.38 9.42 2.28
C LEU A 452 5.70 9.76 2.98
N LEU A 453 6.70 10.24 2.23
CA LEU A 453 7.96 10.72 2.81
C LEU A 453 7.71 11.92 3.73
N LEU A 454 6.84 12.85 3.33
CA LEU A 454 6.50 14.02 4.13
C LEU A 454 5.92 13.62 5.50
N ILE A 455 4.91 12.75 5.50
CA ILE A 455 4.26 12.25 6.73
C ILE A 455 5.28 11.53 7.61
N ARG A 456 6.15 10.74 6.99
CA ARG A 456 7.19 10.00 7.69
C ARG A 456 8.15 10.94 8.41
N ILE A 457 8.63 12.00 7.75
CA ILE A 457 9.53 12.99 8.36
C ILE A 457 8.81 13.76 9.48
N LEU A 458 7.53 14.13 9.29
CA LEU A 458 6.70 14.79 10.31
C LEU A 458 6.59 13.99 11.61
N LEU A 459 6.57 12.66 11.51
CA LEU A 459 6.50 11.77 12.68
C LEU A 459 7.91 11.47 13.24
N GLU A 460 8.85 11.03 12.41
CA GLU A 460 10.17 10.55 12.86
C GLU A 460 11.11 11.66 13.37
N ARG A 461 10.87 12.94 13.02
CA ARG A 461 11.58 14.06 13.65
C ARG A 461 11.15 14.32 15.09
N GLN A 462 10.00 13.80 15.53
CA GLN A 462 9.58 13.95 16.92
C GLN A 462 10.34 12.98 17.81
N GLU A 463 10.95 13.50 18.89
CA GLU A 463 11.74 12.68 19.80
C GLU A 463 10.93 11.53 20.39
N ASN A 464 9.63 11.74 20.65
CA ASN A 464 8.72 10.78 21.27
C ASN A 464 8.12 9.73 20.31
N PHE A 465 8.55 9.69 19.05
CA PHE A 465 8.09 8.71 18.08
C PHE A 465 9.19 7.72 17.70
N ARG A 466 8.84 6.43 17.56
CA ARG A 466 9.73 5.40 16.96
C ARG A 466 8.93 4.53 15.99
N LEU A 467 9.60 4.06 14.94
CA LEU A 467 8.99 3.23 13.90
C LEU A 467 9.82 1.97 13.68
N SER A 468 9.16 0.81 13.69
CA SER A 468 9.79 -0.48 13.40
C SER A 468 8.99 -1.27 12.36
N GLY A 469 9.59 -1.50 11.19
CA GLY A 469 9.07 -2.44 10.21
C GLY A 469 9.47 -3.88 10.53
N GLY A 470 8.82 -4.84 9.87
CA GLY A 470 9.08 -6.26 10.04
C GLY A 470 8.72 -6.80 11.43
N VAL A 471 7.80 -6.16 12.14
CA VAL A 471 7.36 -6.59 13.47
C VAL A 471 5.91 -7.05 13.42
N ARG A 472 5.67 -8.31 13.73
CA ARG A 472 4.32 -8.90 13.70
C ARG A 472 3.64 -8.85 15.06
N PHE A 473 2.57 -8.07 15.18
CA PHE A 473 1.66 -8.16 16.31
C PHE A 473 0.82 -9.46 16.25
N GLY A 474 0.52 -10.03 17.42
CA GLY A 474 -0.09 -11.35 17.56
C GLY A 474 0.90 -12.52 17.46
N SER A 475 2.21 -12.25 17.42
CA SER A 475 3.24 -13.29 17.60
C SER A 475 4.56 -12.76 18.11
N GLN A 476 5.27 -11.89 17.38
CA GLN A 476 6.55 -11.33 17.83
C GLN A 476 6.35 -10.38 19.00
N LEU A 477 5.29 -9.59 18.92
CA LEU A 477 4.67 -8.90 20.04
C LEU A 477 3.22 -9.35 20.17
N ASP A 478 2.73 -9.39 21.40
CA ASP A 478 1.35 -9.63 21.77
C ASP A 478 0.94 -8.62 22.86
N ILE A 479 -0.27 -8.78 23.39
CA ILE A 479 -0.81 -7.87 24.42
C ILE A 479 0.06 -7.89 25.69
N GLU A 480 0.38 -9.07 26.21
CA GLU A 480 1.12 -9.21 27.47
C GLU A 480 2.56 -8.74 27.39
N THR A 481 3.27 -9.08 26.31
CA THR A 481 4.62 -8.61 26.05
C THR A 481 4.67 -7.11 25.85
N SER A 482 3.66 -6.53 25.19
CA SER A 482 3.55 -5.08 25.05
C SER A 482 3.43 -4.40 26.41
N TRP A 483 2.61 -4.93 27.30
CA TRP A 483 2.52 -4.43 28.69
C TRP A 483 3.86 -4.56 29.42
N LYS A 484 4.56 -5.69 29.31
CA LYS A 484 5.90 -5.89 29.91
C LYS A 484 6.97 -4.96 29.34
N LEU A 485 6.80 -4.49 28.11
CA LEU A 485 7.68 -3.50 27.47
C LEU A 485 7.38 -2.05 27.91
N GLY A 486 6.33 -1.82 28.70
CA GLY A 486 5.99 -0.49 29.25
C GLY A 486 4.94 0.27 28.44
N PHE A 487 4.21 -0.41 27.54
CA PHE A 487 3.06 0.19 26.87
C PHE A 487 1.86 0.29 27.81
N HIS A 488 1.08 1.36 27.63
CA HIS A 488 -0.16 1.63 28.35
C HIS A 488 -1.39 1.56 27.41
N HIS A 489 -1.14 1.67 26.11
CA HIS A 489 -2.15 1.59 25.07
C HIS A 489 -1.68 0.75 23.89
N ILE A 490 -2.59 0.00 23.27
CA ILE A 490 -2.38 -0.65 21.98
C ILE A 490 -3.51 -0.25 21.03
N ALA A 491 -3.14 0.38 19.91
CA ALA A 491 -4.05 0.79 18.83
C ALA A 491 -3.89 -0.14 17.62
N LEU A 492 -4.94 -0.87 17.26
CA LEU A 492 -4.96 -1.75 16.10
C LEU A 492 -5.39 -0.99 14.84
N CYS A 493 -4.49 -0.85 13.88
CA CYS A 493 -4.66 -0.13 12.62
C CYS A 493 -4.35 -1.03 11.41
N CYS A 494 -4.63 -2.33 11.51
CA CYS A 494 -4.20 -3.38 10.57
C CYS A 494 -4.94 -3.38 9.21
N GLY A 495 -5.94 -2.51 9.01
CA GLY A 495 -6.65 -2.33 7.75
C GLY A 495 -7.48 -3.53 7.27
N ALA A 496 -7.91 -3.48 6.00
CA ALA A 496 -8.58 -4.58 5.31
C ALA A 496 -7.64 -5.26 4.31
N GLY A 497 -6.99 -6.34 4.77
CA GLY A 497 -6.02 -7.08 3.97
C GLY A 497 -6.59 -8.30 3.25
N SER A 498 -7.45 -9.09 3.91
CA SER A 498 -7.74 -10.45 3.47
C SER A 498 -8.57 -10.48 2.18
N PRO A 499 -8.05 -11.02 1.06
CA PRO A 499 -8.75 -11.05 -0.21
C PRO A 499 -9.92 -12.04 -0.17
N ARG A 500 -11.02 -11.70 -0.84
CA ARG A 500 -12.16 -12.61 -0.99
C ARG A 500 -11.85 -13.63 -2.08
N TRP A 501 -11.88 -14.91 -1.72
CA TRP A 501 -11.75 -15.99 -2.69
C TRP A 501 -13.00 -16.12 -3.56
N LEU A 502 -12.81 -16.35 -4.85
CA LEU A 502 -13.89 -16.69 -5.79
C LEU A 502 -13.73 -18.16 -6.19
N PRO A 503 -14.59 -19.07 -5.71
CA PRO A 503 -14.49 -20.49 -6.06
C PRO A 503 -14.86 -20.69 -7.53
N LEU A 504 -13.85 -21.00 -8.35
CA LEU A 504 -13.98 -21.36 -9.75
C LEU A 504 -13.28 -22.69 -10.00
N LYS A 505 -13.86 -23.52 -10.87
CA LYS A 505 -13.14 -24.68 -11.41
C LYS A 505 -11.86 -24.19 -12.09
N ASN A 506 -10.75 -24.86 -11.77
CA ASN A 506 -9.39 -24.47 -12.19
C ASN A 506 -8.93 -23.08 -11.67
N GLY A 507 -9.53 -22.53 -10.62
CA GLY A 507 -9.19 -21.18 -10.12
C GLY A 507 -7.80 -21.01 -9.51
N MET A 508 -7.01 -22.08 -9.37
CA MET A 508 -5.67 -22.08 -8.74
C MET A 508 -4.54 -22.52 -9.70
N VAL A 509 -4.84 -22.66 -10.99
CA VAL A 509 -3.85 -23.06 -12.01
C VAL A 509 -2.85 -21.94 -12.32
N PRO A 510 -1.66 -22.24 -12.87
CA PRO A 510 -0.72 -21.22 -13.32
C PRO A 510 -1.38 -20.22 -14.27
N GLY A 511 -1.16 -18.93 -14.02
CA GLY A 511 -1.82 -17.82 -14.73
C GLY A 511 -2.95 -17.16 -13.94
N VAL A 512 -3.48 -17.80 -12.90
CA VAL A 512 -4.47 -17.19 -11.99
C VAL A 512 -3.78 -16.62 -10.75
N ARG A 513 -4.13 -15.39 -10.35
CA ARG A 513 -3.70 -14.75 -9.10
C ARG A 513 -4.83 -13.96 -8.46
N LEU A 514 -4.69 -13.69 -7.16
CA LEU A 514 -5.47 -12.64 -6.51
C LEU A 514 -4.85 -11.28 -6.88
N ALA A 515 -5.67 -10.26 -7.06
CA ALA A 515 -5.18 -8.93 -7.43
C ALA A 515 -4.24 -8.33 -6.36
N GLN A 516 -4.50 -8.62 -5.09
CA GLN A 516 -3.66 -8.18 -3.97
C GLN A 516 -2.28 -8.84 -3.98
N ASP A 517 -2.20 -10.14 -4.33
CA ASP A 517 -0.92 -10.83 -4.54
C ASP A 517 -0.12 -10.13 -5.66
N PHE A 518 -0.76 -9.88 -6.80
CA PHE A 518 -0.14 -9.19 -7.93
C PHE A 518 0.35 -7.76 -7.56
N LEU A 519 -0.53 -6.91 -7.03
CA LEU A 519 -0.20 -5.51 -6.72
C LEU A 519 0.89 -5.40 -5.66
N MET A 520 0.83 -6.23 -4.61
CA MET A 520 1.89 -6.25 -3.61
C MET A 520 3.20 -6.75 -4.22
N ALA A 521 3.19 -7.77 -5.09
CA ALA A 521 4.43 -8.28 -5.72
C ALA A 521 5.04 -7.21 -6.63
N LEU A 522 4.19 -6.49 -7.36
CA LEU A 522 4.61 -5.39 -8.20
C LEU A 522 5.24 -4.25 -7.39
N HIS A 523 4.54 -3.75 -6.37
CA HIS A 523 4.94 -2.55 -5.64
C HIS A 523 5.87 -2.82 -4.45
N LEU A 524 5.60 -3.80 -3.58
CA LEU A 524 6.43 -4.03 -2.38
C LEU A 524 7.70 -4.82 -2.64
N MET A 525 7.68 -5.75 -3.59
CA MET A 525 8.90 -6.43 -4.03
C MET A 525 9.62 -5.61 -5.11
N GLY A 526 8.98 -4.56 -5.63
CA GLY A 526 9.56 -3.65 -6.62
C GLY A 526 9.77 -4.30 -7.98
N ALA A 527 8.90 -5.23 -8.40
CA ALA A 527 8.97 -5.83 -9.74
C ALA A 527 8.75 -4.78 -10.85
N SER A 528 8.10 -3.66 -10.53
CA SER A 528 7.89 -2.51 -11.43
C SER A 528 9.17 -1.73 -11.78
N ARG A 529 10.33 -2.08 -11.20
CA ARG A 529 11.61 -1.41 -11.46
C ARG A 529 12.48 -2.24 -12.41
N GLU A 530 13.11 -1.56 -13.37
CA GLU A 530 13.98 -2.17 -14.38
C GLU A 530 15.12 -2.98 -13.76
N THR A 531 15.79 -2.43 -12.74
CA THR A 531 16.94 -3.04 -12.06
C THR A 531 16.54 -4.07 -11.00
N SER A 532 15.26 -4.38 -10.82
CA SER A 532 14.80 -5.28 -9.76
C SER A 532 15.16 -6.74 -10.01
N LEU A 533 15.57 -7.45 -8.96
CA LEU A 533 15.77 -8.90 -8.96
C LEU A 533 14.46 -9.68 -8.73
N SER A 534 13.36 -9.00 -8.45
CA SER A 534 12.09 -9.65 -8.12
C SER A 534 11.46 -10.35 -9.33
N SER A 535 10.90 -11.53 -9.07
CA SER A 535 10.29 -12.40 -10.10
C SER A 535 8.77 -12.33 -10.04
N LEU A 536 8.15 -11.85 -11.11
CA LEU A 536 6.70 -11.76 -11.25
C LEU A 536 6.32 -12.03 -12.71
N THR A 537 5.73 -13.18 -12.97
CA THR A 537 5.30 -13.57 -14.33
C THR A 537 3.82 -13.27 -14.54
N ILE A 538 3.52 -12.54 -15.63
CA ILE A 538 2.19 -12.44 -16.24
C ILE A 538 2.32 -12.56 -17.77
N ARG A 539 1.23 -12.93 -18.44
CA ARG A 539 1.08 -13.17 -19.89
C ARG A 539 -0.15 -12.45 -20.46
N LEU A 540 -0.14 -12.09 -21.74
CA LEU A 540 -1.31 -11.57 -22.46
C LEU A 540 -2.11 -12.69 -23.15
N PRO A 541 -3.43 -12.57 -23.31
CA PRO A 541 -4.30 -11.48 -22.84
C PRO A 541 -4.56 -11.54 -21.32
N ILE A 542 -4.89 -10.39 -20.72
CA ILE A 542 -5.20 -10.27 -19.27
C ILE A 542 -6.71 -10.12 -19.06
N VAL A 543 -7.25 -10.86 -18.09
CA VAL A 543 -8.62 -10.66 -17.57
C VAL A 543 -8.58 -10.34 -16.08
N VAL A 544 -9.30 -9.29 -15.67
CA VAL A 544 -9.46 -8.94 -14.25
C VAL A 544 -10.91 -9.11 -13.83
N ILE A 545 -11.18 -9.94 -12.83
CA ILE A 545 -12.54 -10.24 -12.36
C ILE A 545 -12.87 -9.35 -11.17
N GLY A 546 -13.72 -8.32 -11.37
CA GLY A 546 -14.12 -7.39 -10.33
C GLY A 546 -14.59 -6.04 -10.87
N GLY A 547 -15.17 -5.19 -10.02
CA GLY A 547 -15.65 -3.85 -10.39
C GLY A 547 -15.28 -2.76 -9.37
N GLY A 548 -14.36 -3.04 -8.45
CA GLY A 548 -13.84 -2.05 -7.49
C GLY A 548 -12.55 -1.38 -7.99
N LEU A 549 -12.05 -0.40 -7.22
CA LEU A 549 -10.78 0.26 -7.55
C LEU A 549 -9.60 -0.72 -7.65
N THR A 550 -9.55 -1.76 -6.82
CA THR A 550 -8.53 -2.82 -6.95
C THR A 550 -8.54 -3.50 -8.33
N ALA A 551 -9.70 -3.62 -8.98
CA ALA A 551 -9.78 -4.18 -10.33
C ALA A 551 -9.24 -3.19 -11.38
N ILE A 552 -9.54 -1.91 -11.22
CA ILE A 552 -9.00 -0.83 -12.07
C ILE A 552 -7.46 -0.80 -11.94
N ASP A 553 -6.96 -0.71 -10.71
CA ASP A 553 -5.53 -0.67 -10.40
C ASP A 553 -4.81 -1.93 -10.90
N ALA A 554 -5.37 -3.13 -10.69
CA ALA A 554 -4.75 -4.36 -11.19
C ALA A 554 -4.70 -4.43 -12.72
N ALA A 555 -5.72 -3.93 -13.43
CA ALA A 555 -5.75 -3.94 -14.89
C ALA A 555 -4.72 -2.98 -15.50
N THR A 556 -4.69 -1.73 -15.03
CA THR A 556 -3.77 -0.70 -15.55
C THR A 556 -2.31 -1.05 -15.24
N GLU A 557 -2.02 -1.51 -14.02
CA GLU A 557 -0.68 -1.91 -13.61
C GLU A 557 -0.20 -3.19 -14.32
N ALA A 558 -1.07 -4.18 -14.55
CA ALA A 558 -0.70 -5.40 -15.28
C ALA A 558 -0.38 -5.11 -16.75
N LEU A 559 -1.17 -4.27 -17.40
CA LEU A 559 -0.91 -3.90 -18.80
C LEU A 559 0.40 -3.10 -18.92
N ALA A 560 0.67 -2.18 -17.99
CA ALA A 560 1.93 -1.41 -17.94
C ALA A 560 3.16 -2.27 -17.59
N TYR A 561 3.00 -3.29 -16.73
CA TYR A 561 4.07 -4.19 -16.32
C TYR A 561 4.52 -5.13 -17.44
N TYR A 562 3.61 -5.51 -18.35
CA TYR A 562 3.89 -6.55 -19.33
C TYR A 562 5.11 -6.25 -20.23
N PRO A 563 5.22 -5.08 -20.87
CA PRO A 563 6.41 -4.72 -21.66
C PRO A 563 7.71 -4.73 -20.83
N LEU A 564 7.65 -4.19 -19.61
CA LEU A 564 8.82 -4.09 -18.74
C LEU A 564 9.40 -5.47 -18.41
N GLN A 565 8.56 -6.43 -18.02
CA GLN A 565 9.04 -7.77 -17.67
C GLN A 565 9.65 -8.49 -18.89
N VAL A 566 9.04 -8.30 -20.07
CA VAL A 566 9.44 -8.94 -21.31
C VAL A 566 10.80 -8.41 -21.74
N GLN A 567 10.97 -7.08 -21.70
CA GLN A 567 12.25 -6.44 -21.99
C GLN A 567 13.34 -6.89 -21.00
N LYS A 568 13.04 -6.83 -19.69
CA LYS A 568 13.98 -7.28 -18.63
C LYS A 568 14.40 -8.74 -18.82
N PHE A 569 13.48 -9.62 -19.18
CA PHE A 569 13.79 -11.02 -19.48
C PHE A 569 14.68 -11.13 -20.72
N SER A 570 14.31 -10.49 -21.82
CA SER A 570 15.04 -10.55 -23.10
C SER A 570 16.48 -10.08 -22.96
N GLU A 571 16.70 -8.93 -22.31
CA GLU A 571 18.03 -8.35 -22.09
C GLU A 571 18.92 -9.30 -21.26
N ARG A 572 18.40 -9.82 -20.15
CA ARG A 572 19.13 -10.79 -19.31
C ARG A 572 19.41 -12.08 -20.05
N TYR A 573 18.44 -12.60 -20.79
CA TYR A 573 18.59 -13.83 -21.56
C TYR A 573 19.67 -13.69 -22.62
N GLN A 574 19.58 -12.65 -23.47
CA GLN A 574 20.55 -12.40 -24.53
C GLN A 574 21.97 -12.22 -23.98
N PHE A 575 22.11 -11.47 -22.89
CA PHE A 575 23.39 -11.31 -22.21
C PHE A 575 23.94 -12.64 -21.69
N LEU A 576 23.13 -13.41 -20.94
CA LEU A 576 23.56 -14.69 -20.39
C LEU A 576 23.89 -15.73 -21.46
N VAL A 577 23.16 -15.73 -22.59
CA VAL A 577 23.46 -16.61 -23.73
C VAL A 577 24.80 -16.24 -24.35
N LYS A 578 25.10 -14.94 -24.50
CA LYS A 578 26.39 -14.46 -25.00
C LYS A 578 27.55 -14.88 -24.09
N GLU A 579 27.35 -14.78 -22.77
CA GLU A 579 28.41 -15.06 -21.77
C GLU A 579 28.59 -16.56 -21.46
N LEU A 580 27.50 -17.33 -21.38
CA LEU A 580 27.50 -18.71 -20.87
C LEU A 580 27.21 -19.76 -21.95
N GLY A 581 26.69 -19.35 -23.10
CA GLY A 581 26.14 -20.22 -24.14
C GLY A 581 24.71 -20.68 -23.85
N GLU A 582 23.88 -20.76 -24.89
CA GLU A 582 22.45 -21.10 -24.79
C GLU A 582 22.18 -22.41 -24.05
N LYS A 583 22.95 -23.46 -24.34
CA LYS A 583 22.79 -24.78 -23.71
C LYS A 583 22.85 -24.69 -22.19
N LYS A 584 23.74 -23.85 -21.65
CA LYS A 584 23.91 -23.70 -20.19
C LYS A 584 22.82 -22.86 -19.56
N VAL A 585 22.29 -21.89 -20.29
CA VAL A 585 21.15 -21.05 -19.83
C VAL A 585 19.87 -21.88 -19.75
N THR A 586 19.68 -22.81 -20.70
CA THR A 586 18.42 -23.56 -20.87
C THR A 586 18.44 -24.98 -20.29
N GLU A 587 19.57 -25.47 -19.75
CA GLU A 587 19.74 -26.87 -19.33
C GLU A 587 18.67 -27.40 -18.36
N ASN A 588 18.12 -26.53 -17.51
CA ASN A 588 17.14 -26.88 -16.47
C ASN A 588 15.73 -26.36 -16.78
N TRP A 589 15.46 -25.96 -18.03
CA TRP A 589 14.16 -25.45 -18.44
C TRP A 589 13.16 -26.60 -18.67
N THR A 590 11.92 -26.39 -18.26
CA THR A 590 10.81 -27.27 -18.63
C THR A 590 10.26 -26.88 -20.00
N VAL A 591 9.40 -27.72 -20.58
CA VAL A 591 8.69 -27.38 -21.84
C VAL A 591 7.98 -26.02 -21.70
N ASP A 592 7.29 -25.80 -20.58
CA ASP A 592 6.63 -24.52 -20.27
C ASP A 592 7.59 -23.33 -20.22
N ASP A 593 8.81 -23.51 -19.68
CA ASP A 593 9.82 -22.44 -19.62
C ASP A 593 10.28 -22.07 -21.05
N HIS A 594 10.47 -23.06 -21.93
CA HIS A 594 10.81 -22.83 -23.33
C HIS A 594 9.69 -22.11 -24.09
N GLU A 595 8.44 -22.55 -23.96
CA GLU A 595 7.30 -21.91 -24.62
C GLU A 595 7.12 -20.45 -24.16
N LEU A 596 7.27 -20.19 -22.85
CA LEU A 596 7.18 -18.84 -22.30
C LEU A 596 8.35 -17.95 -22.75
N ALA A 597 9.57 -18.49 -22.78
CA ALA A 597 10.75 -17.75 -23.25
C ALA A 597 10.60 -17.34 -24.72
N GLN A 598 10.09 -18.24 -25.57
CA GLN A 598 9.81 -17.94 -26.98
C GLN A 598 8.77 -16.84 -27.13
N GLU A 599 7.67 -16.90 -26.36
CA GLU A 599 6.66 -15.83 -26.31
C GLU A 599 7.30 -14.48 -25.95
N PHE A 600 8.08 -14.44 -24.86
CA PHE A 600 8.71 -13.21 -24.39
C PHE A 600 9.72 -12.66 -25.40
N LEU A 601 10.54 -13.50 -26.03
CA LEU A 601 11.50 -13.04 -27.04
C LEU A 601 10.78 -12.50 -28.28
N ALA A 602 9.70 -13.14 -28.72
CA ALA A 602 8.88 -12.66 -29.85
C ALA A 602 8.23 -11.31 -29.54
N HIS A 603 7.68 -11.15 -28.34
CA HIS A 603 7.07 -9.88 -27.92
C HIS A 603 8.12 -8.79 -27.69
N ALA A 604 9.31 -9.13 -27.18
CA ALA A 604 10.40 -8.16 -27.05
C ALA A 604 10.82 -7.60 -28.41
N ASP A 605 10.91 -8.44 -29.44
CA ASP A 605 11.17 -8.01 -30.82
C ASP A 605 10.05 -7.09 -31.33
N LEU A 606 8.79 -7.46 -31.10
CA LEU A 606 7.62 -6.66 -31.48
C LEU A 606 7.60 -5.28 -30.81
N PHE A 607 7.87 -5.21 -29.50
CA PHE A 607 7.95 -3.95 -28.75
C PHE A 607 9.13 -3.09 -29.21
N SER A 608 10.27 -3.71 -29.52
CA SER A 608 11.44 -2.97 -30.01
C SER A 608 11.19 -2.27 -31.35
N LYS A 609 10.36 -2.88 -32.20
CA LYS A 609 9.97 -2.37 -33.53
C LYS A 609 8.85 -1.33 -33.48
N ASN A 610 8.05 -1.29 -32.41
CA ASN A 610 6.82 -0.49 -32.32
C ASN A 610 6.80 0.40 -31.06
N LYS A 611 7.93 1.00 -30.69
CA LYS A 611 8.04 1.80 -29.45
C LYS A 611 7.01 2.94 -29.35
N GLU A 612 6.68 3.58 -30.46
CA GLU A 612 5.71 4.69 -30.52
C GLU A 612 4.25 4.22 -30.52
N ASN A 613 3.99 2.98 -30.97
CA ASN A 613 2.64 2.40 -31.08
C ASN A 613 2.47 1.19 -30.12
N LEU A 614 3.08 1.29 -28.94
CA LEU A 614 3.12 0.16 -28.00
C LEU A 614 1.73 -0.23 -27.51
N GLN A 615 0.82 0.73 -27.38
CA GLN A 615 -0.53 0.48 -26.90
C GLN A 615 -1.34 -0.33 -27.92
N GLU A 616 -1.26 0.02 -29.20
CA GLU A 616 -1.89 -0.70 -30.30
C GLU A 616 -1.39 -2.14 -30.36
N VAL A 617 -0.07 -2.33 -30.23
CA VAL A 617 0.53 -3.66 -30.15
C VAL A 617 0.00 -4.45 -28.94
N LEU A 618 -0.14 -3.82 -27.77
CA LEU A 618 -0.69 -4.48 -26.60
C LEU A 618 -2.17 -4.88 -26.81
N GLU A 619 -2.95 -4.05 -27.50
CA GLU A 619 -4.33 -4.34 -27.88
C GLU A 619 -4.40 -5.51 -28.89
N GLU A 620 -3.50 -5.58 -29.87
CA GLU A 620 -3.37 -6.70 -30.83
C GLU A 620 -3.01 -8.02 -30.13
N LEU A 621 -2.19 -7.96 -29.08
CA LEU A 621 -1.87 -9.10 -28.22
C LEU A 621 -3.01 -9.47 -27.24
N GLY A 622 -4.16 -8.77 -27.35
CA GLY A 622 -5.40 -9.02 -26.61
C GLY A 622 -5.63 -8.12 -25.40
N GLY A 623 -4.66 -7.29 -25.03
CA GLY A 623 -4.78 -6.24 -24.00
C GLY A 623 -5.23 -6.75 -22.63
N ALA A 624 -5.93 -5.87 -21.90
CA ALA A 624 -6.51 -6.17 -20.60
C ALA A 624 -8.01 -5.86 -20.59
N THR A 625 -8.82 -6.81 -20.11
CA THR A 625 -10.28 -6.65 -19.97
C THR A 625 -10.70 -6.82 -18.50
N ILE A 626 -11.44 -5.85 -17.97
CA ILE A 626 -12.13 -5.96 -16.69
C ILE A 626 -13.50 -6.61 -16.91
N LEU A 627 -13.78 -7.66 -16.14
CA LEU A 627 -15.02 -8.41 -16.17
C LEU A 627 -15.84 -8.10 -14.91
N TYR A 628 -17.07 -7.60 -15.11
CA TYR A 628 -17.98 -7.30 -14.01
C TYR A 628 -19.37 -7.90 -14.25
N ARG A 629 -19.92 -8.48 -13.18
CA ARG A 629 -21.17 -9.27 -13.20
C ARG A 629 -22.47 -8.46 -13.36
N LYS A 630 -22.36 -7.14 -13.42
CA LYS A 630 -23.48 -6.18 -13.51
C LYS A 630 -23.10 -5.09 -14.51
N ASP A 631 -24.01 -4.14 -14.71
CA ASP A 631 -23.76 -2.92 -15.46
C ASP A 631 -22.61 -2.07 -14.87
N LEU A 632 -21.97 -1.27 -15.72
CA LEU A 632 -20.86 -0.38 -15.35
C LEU A 632 -21.28 0.63 -14.26
N THR A 633 -22.48 1.20 -14.34
CA THR A 633 -22.99 2.18 -13.34
C THR A 633 -23.20 1.56 -11.96
N GLU A 634 -23.28 0.22 -11.90
CA GLU A 634 -23.34 -0.53 -10.65
C GLU A 634 -21.97 -0.90 -10.08
N ALA A 635 -20.88 -0.66 -10.80
CA ALA A 635 -19.54 -0.93 -10.32
C ALA A 635 -19.18 0.00 -9.15
N PRO A 636 -18.63 -0.52 -8.04
CA PRO A 636 -18.13 0.33 -6.96
C PRO A 636 -17.10 1.37 -7.42
N SER A 637 -16.24 1.03 -8.39
CA SER A 637 -15.32 2.01 -8.99
C SER A 637 -16.07 3.16 -9.64
N TYR A 638 -17.14 2.90 -10.41
CA TYR A 638 -17.95 3.94 -11.02
C TYR A 638 -18.68 4.80 -9.98
N ARG A 639 -19.39 4.15 -9.05
CA ARG A 639 -20.20 4.86 -8.03
C ARG A 639 -19.34 5.72 -7.10
N LEU A 640 -18.15 5.23 -6.75
CA LEU A 640 -17.27 5.90 -5.80
C LEU A 640 -16.25 6.81 -6.48
N ASN A 641 -15.78 6.49 -7.68
CA ASN A 641 -14.70 7.21 -8.37
C ASN A 641 -14.67 6.94 -9.89
N HIS A 642 -15.69 7.42 -10.62
CA HIS A 642 -15.84 7.23 -12.07
C HIS A 642 -14.68 7.76 -12.90
N ASP A 643 -13.95 8.78 -12.42
CA ASP A 643 -12.76 9.31 -13.09
C ASP A 643 -11.70 8.24 -13.29
N GLU A 644 -11.51 7.33 -12.32
CA GLU A 644 -10.52 6.25 -12.44
C GLU A 644 -10.93 5.19 -13.47
N VAL A 645 -12.24 4.96 -13.62
CA VAL A 645 -12.74 4.09 -14.68
C VAL A 645 -12.41 4.71 -16.03
N PHE A 646 -12.75 5.99 -16.22
CA PHE A 646 -12.48 6.68 -17.49
C PHE A 646 -10.99 6.69 -17.83
N LYS A 647 -10.13 7.03 -16.86
CA LYS A 647 -8.66 7.04 -17.04
C LYS A 647 -8.09 5.68 -17.42
N ALA A 648 -8.66 4.59 -16.91
CA ALA A 648 -8.27 3.24 -17.29
C ALA A 648 -8.73 2.90 -18.72
N LEU A 649 -9.95 3.28 -19.11
CA LEU A 649 -10.41 3.09 -20.50
C LEU A 649 -9.55 3.89 -21.49
N GLN A 650 -9.14 5.10 -21.12
CA GLN A 650 -8.20 5.90 -21.91
C GLN A 650 -6.84 5.19 -22.11
N GLU A 651 -6.39 4.36 -21.16
CA GLU A 651 -5.16 3.55 -21.29
C GLU A 651 -5.35 2.26 -22.13
N GLY A 652 -6.50 2.09 -22.79
CA GLY A 652 -6.79 0.91 -23.62
C GLY A 652 -7.33 -0.29 -22.83
N ILE A 653 -7.62 -0.11 -21.53
CA ILE A 653 -8.31 -1.15 -20.75
C ILE A 653 -9.76 -1.24 -21.24
N LYS A 654 -10.25 -2.45 -21.49
CA LYS A 654 -11.64 -2.68 -21.90
C LYS A 654 -12.48 -3.12 -20.71
N PHE A 655 -13.76 -2.74 -20.67
CA PHE A 655 -14.68 -3.15 -19.62
C PHE A 655 -15.82 -4.01 -20.18
N LEU A 656 -16.03 -5.19 -19.62
CA LEU A 656 -17.08 -6.12 -20.01
C LEU A 656 -18.15 -6.18 -18.91
N PRO A 657 -19.29 -5.46 -19.07
CA PRO A 657 -20.40 -5.50 -18.13
C PRO A 657 -21.24 -6.78 -18.30
N ASP A 658 -22.07 -7.05 -17.30
CA ASP A 658 -23.03 -8.16 -17.25
C ASP A 658 -22.43 -9.55 -17.51
N ALA A 659 -21.15 -9.72 -17.18
CA ALA A 659 -20.40 -10.94 -17.39
C ALA A 659 -20.04 -11.59 -16.06
N SER A 660 -20.50 -12.82 -15.84
CA SER A 660 -20.17 -13.62 -14.66
C SER A 660 -19.24 -14.77 -15.03
N PRO A 661 -18.10 -14.97 -14.35
CA PRO A 661 -17.19 -16.06 -14.64
C PRO A 661 -17.79 -17.40 -14.17
N LEU A 662 -17.62 -18.46 -14.96
CA LEU A 662 -18.11 -19.81 -14.67
C LEU A 662 -16.98 -20.79 -14.37
N GLU A 663 -15.94 -20.83 -15.21
CA GLU A 663 -14.76 -21.68 -15.03
C GLU A 663 -13.53 -21.06 -15.71
N ILE A 664 -12.34 -21.45 -15.24
CA ILE A 664 -11.08 -21.14 -15.92
C ILE A 664 -10.78 -22.25 -16.92
N LEU A 665 -10.56 -21.86 -18.17
CA LEU A 665 -10.14 -22.76 -19.24
C LEU A 665 -8.63 -22.98 -19.13
N ILE A 666 -8.21 -24.22 -19.37
CA ILE A 666 -6.79 -24.63 -19.30
C ILE A 666 -6.30 -25.10 -20.67
N ASP A 667 -5.01 -24.94 -20.94
CA ASP A 667 -4.36 -25.51 -22.12
C ASP A 667 -3.80 -26.91 -21.86
N LYS A 668 -3.11 -27.46 -22.87
CA LYS A 668 -2.45 -28.78 -22.85
C LYS A 668 -1.43 -28.95 -21.70
N ASN A 669 -0.90 -27.85 -21.16
CA ASN A 669 0.10 -27.85 -20.09
C ASN A 669 -0.55 -27.58 -18.71
N GLY A 670 -1.88 -27.48 -18.64
CA GLY A 670 -2.60 -27.18 -17.41
C GLY A 670 -2.50 -25.73 -16.96
N GLN A 671 -2.14 -24.80 -17.85
CA GLN A 671 -2.07 -23.37 -17.56
C GLN A 671 -3.34 -22.66 -18.03
N ALA A 672 -3.63 -21.49 -17.48
CA ALA A 672 -4.74 -20.66 -17.92
C ALA A 672 -4.66 -20.35 -19.43
N SER A 673 -5.77 -20.63 -20.14
CA SER A 673 -5.95 -20.32 -21.56
C SER A 673 -7.14 -19.39 -21.80
N GLY A 674 -8.06 -19.29 -20.85
CA GLY A 674 -9.22 -18.42 -20.94
C GLY A 674 -10.14 -18.46 -19.73
N VAL A 675 -11.22 -17.70 -19.82
CA VAL A 675 -12.32 -17.69 -18.85
C VAL A 675 -13.60 -17.97 -19.60
N LYS A 676 -14.38 -18.95 -19.13
CA LYS A 676 -15.75 -19.14 -19.58
C LYS A 676 -16.66 -18.20 -18.81
N VAL A 677 -17.46 -17.40 -19.51
CA VAL A 677 -18.29 -16.36 -18.92
C VAL A 677 -19.74 -16.53 -19.34
N LYS A 678 -20.65 -16.19 -18.42
CA LYS A 678 -22.09 -16.13 -18.67
C LYS A 678 -22.52 -14.68 -18.82
N ARG A 679 -23.23 -14.37 -19.90
CA ARG A 679 -23.86 -13.07 -20.16
C ARG A 679 -25.31 -13.29 -20.56
N GLY A 680 -26.24 -12.83 -19.71
CA GLY A 680 -27.66 -13.16 -19.87
C GLY A 680 -27.88 -14.68 -19.90
N SER A 681 -28.42 -15.20 -21.00
CA SER A 681 -28.62 -16.63 -21.25
C SER A 681 -27.48 -17.31 -22.02
N GLN A 682 -26.49 -16.56 -22.50
CA GLN A 682 -25.40 -17.07 -23.34
C GLN A 682 -24.15 -17.36 -22.51
N GLU A 683 -23.40 -18.37 -22.92
CA GLU A 683 -22.06 -18.68 -22.42
C GLU A 683 -21.06 -18.41 -23.55
N GLU A 684 -20.00 -17.66 -23.24
CA GLU A 684 -18.92 -17.36 -24.20
C GLU A 684 -17.56 -17.62 -23.56
N ASN A 685 -16.59 -18.01 -24.39
CA ASN A 685 -15.21 -18.25 -23.96
C ASN A 685 -14.37 -17.03 -24.32
N MET A 686 -13.63 -16.50 -23.35
CA MET A 686 -12.70 -15.39 -23.54
C MET A 686 -11.26 -15.89 -23.37
N ALA A 687 -10.37 -15.57 -24.31
CA ALA A 687 -8.96 -15.89 -24.19
C ALA A 687 -8.32 -15.07 -23.06
N ALA A 688 -7.51 -15.73 -22.23
CA ALA A 688 -6.79 -15.11 -21.12
C ALA A 688 -5.64 -16.01 -20.68
N ARG A 689 -4.43 -15.45 -20.60
CA ARG A 689 -3.26 -16.15 -20.03
C ARG A 689 -2.94 -15.69 -18.61
N THR A 690 -3.40 -14.48 -18.25
CA THR A 690 -3.39 -13.97 -16.88
C THR A 690 -4.80 -13.66 -16.43
N ILE A 691 -5.18 -14.16 -15.27
CA ILE A 691 -6.48 -13.89 -14.64
C ILE A 691 -6.23 -13.35 -13.22
N LEU A 692 -6.66 -12.11 -12.97
CA LEU A 692 -6.54 -11.46 -11.66
C LEU A 692 -7.91 -11.37 -10.99
N ILE A 693 -8.06 -11.99 -9.82
CA ILE A 693 -9.31 -11.98 -9.06
C ILE A 693 -9.31 -10.79 -8.09
N ALA A 694 -10.24 -9.85 -8.30
CA ALA A 694 -10.37 -8.58 -7.58
C ALA A 694 -11.79 -8.40 -6.99
N THR A 695 -12.31 -9.42 -6.31
CA THR A 695 -13.68 -9.47 -5.77
C THR A 695 -13.86 -8.78 -4.40
N GLY A 696 -12.87 -7.96 -4.00
CA GLY A 696 -12.86 -7.18 -2.77
C GLY A 696 -12.06 -7.81 -1.63
N THR A 697 -11.95 -7.09 -0.51
CA THR A 697 -11.27 -7.52 0.70
C THR A 697 -12.24 -7.64 1.87
N THR A 698 -11.74 -8.20 2.97
CA THR A 698 -12.40 -8.21 4.28
C THR A 698 -11.47 -7.59 5.32
N PRO A 699 -12.01 -6.98 6.39
CA PRO A 699 -11.21 -6.46 7.50
C PRO A 699 -10.27 -7.54 8.05
N ASN A 700 -9.02 -7.17 8.35
CA ASN A 700 -8.07 -8.11 8.93
C ASN A 700 -8.37 -8.34 10.42
N THR A 701 -9.24 -9.30 10.69
CA THR A 701 -9.68 -9.68 12.05
C THR A 701 -8.87 -10.83 12.65
N GLN A 702 -7.65 -11.08 12.16
CA GLN A 702 -6.79 -12.19 12.63
C GLN A 702 -6.59 -12.21 14.15
N VAL A 703 -6.58 -11.03 14.80
CA VAL A 703 -6.48 -10.89 16.26
C VAL A 703 -7.60 -11.59 17.02
N VAL A 704 -8.76 -11.84 16.39
CA VAL A 704 -9.90 -12.55 16.98
C VAL A 704 -9.58 -14.01 17.20
N GLU A 705 -8.81 -14.61 16.32
CA GLU A 705 -8.41 -16.01 16.48
C GLU A 705 -7.20 -16.14 17.40
N GLU A 706 -6.34 -15.12 17.43
CA GLU A 706 -5.17 -15.08 18.30
C GLU A 706 -5.56 -14.79 19.75
N PHE A 707 -6.61 -13.98 19.98
CA PHE A 707 -7.11 -13.62 21.31
C PHE A 707 -8.65 -13.64 21.37
N PRO A 708 -9.29 -14.82 21.23
CA PRO A 708 -10.75 -14.97 21.13
C PRO A 708 -11.52 -14.56 22.38
N SER A 709 -10.85 -14.48 23.53
CA SER A 709 -11.46 -14.01 24.78
C SER A 709 -11.64 -12.48 24.83
N ILE A 710 -10.87 -11.73 24.03
CA ILE A 710 -10.82 -10.27 24.07
C ILE A 710 -11.58 -9.65 22.90
N PHE A 711 -11.32 -10.12 21.68
CA PHE A 711 -11.90 -9.53 20.48
C PHE A 711 -13.17 -10.25 20.06
N LYS A 712 -14.14 -9.45 19.60
CA LYS A 712 -15.41 -9.94 19.05
C LYS A 712 -15.64 -9.31 17.69
N VAL A 713 -16.37 -10.03 16.83
CA VAL A 713 -16.72 -9.57 15.47
C VAL A 713 -18.24 -9.45 15.36
N SER A 714 -18.70 -8.38 14.71
CA SER A 714 -20.06 -8.22 14.21
C SER A 714 -19.98 -7.76 12.76
N ASP A 715 -20.72 -8.40 11.87
CA ASP A 715 -20.80 -8.03 10.44
C ASP A 715 -19.43 -7.95 9.73
N GLY A 716 -18.47 -8.75 10.18
CA GLY A 716 -17.11 -8.79 9.65
C GLY A 716 -16.14 -7.74 10.21
N TYR A 717 -16.60 -6.87 11.12
CA TYR A 717 -15.79 -5.82 11.75
C TYR A 717 -15.58 -6.07 13.25
N LEU A 718 -14.52 -5.49 13.84
CA LEU A 718 -14.30 -5.59 15.28
C LEU A 718 -15.40 -4.83 16.04
N LYS A 719 -15.87 -5.43 17.14
CA LYS A 719 -16.91 -4.85 17.99
C LYS A 719 -16.29 -4.00 19.11
N PRO A 720 -16.69 -2.72 19.27
CA PRO A 720 -16.24 -1.90 20.40
C PRO A 720 -16.98 -2.24 21.70
N LEU A 721 -16.45 -1.77 22.83
CA LEU A 721 -17.09 -1.83 24.16
C LEU A 721 -18.45 -1.12 24.17
N THR A 722 -18.48 0.08 23.59
CA THR A 722 -19.67 0.91 23.46
C THR A 722 -19.88 1.28 22.00
N GLU A 723 -21.13 1.33 21.57
CA GLU A 723 -21.46 1.67 20.19
C GLU A 723 -20.88 3.04 19.81
N GLY A 724 -20.26 3.13 18.63
CA GLY A 724 -19.61 4.34 18.14
C GLY A 724 -18.23 4.65 18.74
N SER A 725 -17.73 3.84 19.68
CA SER A 725 -16.37 3.96 20.23
C SER A 725 -15.34 3.16 19.43
N CYS A 726 -14.06 3.46 19.65
CA CYS A 726 -12.91 2.69 19.15
C CYS A 726 -12.30 1.78 20.23
N LEU A 727 -12.76 1.85 21.49
CA LEU A 727 -12.23 1.06 22.61
C LEU A 727 -12.77 -0.38 22.61
N ILE A 728 -11.89 -1.35 22.90
CA ILE A 728 -12.19 -2.80 22.92
C ILE A 728 -12.15 -3.34 24.34
N SER A 729 -11.17 -2.92 25.13
CA SER A 729 -11.05 -3.30 26.53
C SER A 729 -10.26 -2.25 27.30
N GLU A 730 -10.54 -2.20 28.60
CA GLU A 730 -9.81 -1.47 29.63
C GLU A 730 -9.58 -2.49 30.75
N ASP A 731 -8.32 -2.72 31.13
CA ASP A 731 -8.01 -3.66 32.22
C ASP A 731 -8.10 -2.97 33.60
N LEU A 732 -7.91 -3.74 34.67
CA LEU A 732 -7.99 -3.24 36.05
C LEU A 732 -6.94 -2.18 36.38
N GLU A 733 -5.83 -2.15 35.64
CA GLU A 733 -4.81 -1.13 35.79
C GLU A 733 -5.16 0.14 35.00
N GLY A 734 -6.12 0.09 34.06
CA GLY A 734 -6.51 1.19 33.18
C GLY A 734 -5.77 1.19 31.84
N ARG A 735 -5.05 0.12 31.49
CA ARG A 735 -4.44 -0.06 30.16
C ARG A 735 -5.54 -0.37 29.15
N THR A 736 -5.39 0.14 27.93
CA THR A 736 -6.48 0.11 26.94
C THR A 736 -6.08 -0.51 25.62
N LEU A 737 -7.03 -1.19 24.99
CA LEU A 737 -6.94 -1.64 23.60
C LEU A 737 -7.98 -0.93 22.73
N SER A 738 -7.60 -0.55 21.52
CA SER A 738 -8.48 0.12 20.56
C SER A 738 -8.26 -0.36 19.13
N PHE A 739 -9.15 0.03 18.21
CA PHE A 739 -9.03 -0.22 16.78
C PHE A 739 -9.52 0.95 15.94
N PHE A 740 -8.92 1.08 14.76
CA PHE A 740 -9.13 2.22 13.86
C PHE A 740 -9.17 1.79 12.38
N GLY A 741 -9.59 2.72 11.52
CA GLY A 741 -9.64 2.53 10.07
C GLY A 741 -10.60 1.43 9.62
N ASP A 742 -10.16 0.62 8.66
CA ASP A 742 -11.00 -0.42 8.03
C ASP A 742 -11.43 -1.55 8.97
N LEU A 743 -10.86 -1.63 10.18
CA LEU A 743 -11.33 -2.56 11.21
C LEU A 743 -12.69 -2.12 11.79
N HIS A 744 -13.09 -0.87 11.57
CA HIS A 744 -14.33 -0.28 12.07
C HIS A 744 -15.30 0.01 10.92
N ALA A 745 -16.52 -0.53 10.99
CA ALA A 745 -17.53 -0.45 9.93
C ALA A 745 -17.81 0.98 9.42
N ARG A 746 -17.93 1.95 10.33
CA ARG A 746 -18.14 3.38 10.00
C ARG A 746 -17.00 4.02 9.19
N TYR A 747 -15.76 3.56 9.39
CA TYR A 747 -14.56 4.23 8.90
C TYR A 747 -13.85 3.45 7.77
N ALA A 748 -14.44 2.35 7.31
CA ALA A 748 -13.86 1.52 6.28
C ALA A 748 -14.02 2.08 4.86
N GLY A 749 -13.02 1.81 4.01
CA GLY A 749 -13.13 1.91 2.56
C GLY A 749 -12.57 3.17 1.90
N SER A 750 -12.04 4.13 2.66
CA SER A 750 -11.27 5.25 2.08
C SER A 750 -10.21 5.80 3.03
N VAL A 751 -9.15 6.39 2.47
CA VAL A 751 -8.04 6.98 3.23
C VAL A 751 -8.53 8.03 4.23
N VAL A 752 -9.37 8.97 3.79
CA VAL A 752 -9.89 10.05 4.63
C VAL A 752 -10.81 9.54 5.76
N LYS A 753 -11.58 8.46 5.54
CA LYS A 753 -12.38 7.83 6.59
C LYS A 753 -11.50 7.13 7.63
N ALA A 754 -10.42 6.50 7.19
CA ALA A 754 -9.46 5.89 8.09
C ALA A 754 -8.76 6.93 8.97
N MET A 755 -8.36 8.07 8.41
CA MET A 755 -7.81 9.19 9.19
C MET A 755 -8.85 9.79 10.15
N ALA A 756 -10.11 9.90 9.72
CA ALA A 756 -11.20 10.39 10.57
C ALA A 756 -11.42 9.51 11.81
N SER A 757 -11.24 8.19 11.71
CA SER A 757 -11.33 7.30 12.88
C SER A 757 -10.37 7.71 14.01
N ALA A 758 -9.17 8.16 13.66
CA ALA A 758 -8.18 8.62 14.63
C ALA A 758 -8.58 9.97 15.24
N LYS A 759 -9.03 10.93 14.42
CA LYS A 759 -9.47 12.26 14.88
C LYS A 759 -10.55 12.16 15.96
N TYR A 760 -11.53 11.27 15.79
CA TYR A 760 -12.63 11.12 16.75
C TYR A 760 -12.34 10.10 17.85
N GLY A 761 -11.50 9.08 17.60
CA GLY A 761 -11.25 8.03 18.57
C GLY A 761 -10.12 8.33 19.56
N VAL A 762 -9.04 9.01 19.17
CA VAL A 762 -7.90 9.30 20.05
C VAL A 762 -8.29 10.11 21.30
N PRO A 763 -9.17 11.13 21.26
CA PRO A 763 -9.60 11.83 22.48
C PRO A 763 -10.20 10.90 23.55
N LEU A 764 -10.87 9.82 23.14
CA LEU A 764 -11.40 8.81 24.06
C LEU A 764 -10.26 8.02 24.74
N ILE A 765 -9.20 7.73 23.99
CA ILE A 765 -8.01 7.04 24.49
C ILE A 765 -7.27 7.91 25.49
N THR A 766 -7.00 9.16 25.13
CA THR A 766 -6.31 10.12 26.01
C THR A 766 -7.05 10.31 27.33
N LYS A 767 -8.39 10.39 27.28
CA LYS A 767 -9.25 10.43 28.48
C LYS A 767 -9.18 9.16 29.32
N ALA A 768 -9.02 7.99 28.71
CA ALA A 768 -8.83 6.75 29.45
C ALA A 768 -7.44 6.69 30.10
N LEU A 769 -6.39 7.06 29.35
CA LEU A 769 -4.99 7.03 29.81
C LEU A 769 -4.68 8.02 30.93
N SER A 770 -5.45 9.12 31.05
CA SER A 770 -5.28 10.09 32.13
C SER A 770 -5.65 9.52 33.52
N ARG A 771 -6.41 8.41 33.57
CA ARG A 771 -6.80 7.73 34.82
C ARG A 771 -5.68 6.88 35.41
N LEU A 772 -4.71 6.48 34.59
CA LEU A 772 -3.56 5.71 35.04
C LEU A 772 -2.72 6.54 36.03
N LYS A 773 -2.02 5.89 36.96
CA LYS A 773 -1.00 6.54 37.80
C LYS A 773 0.26 6.81 37.00
N LYS A 774 0.85 8.01 37.08
CA LYS A 774 2.02 8.38 36.25
C LYS A 774 3.15 7.38 36.51
N ASP A 775 3.75 6.89 35.45
CA ASP A 775 4.86 5.95 35.57
C ASP A 775 6.10 6.66 36.12
N ARG A 776 6.92 5.92 36.87
CA ARG A 776 8.14 6.47 37.50
C ARG A 776 9.38 6.22 36.64
N GLU A 777 9.29 5.35 35.65
CA GLU A 777 10.41 5.01 34.78
C GLU A 777 10.67 6.13 33.76
N ASP A 778 11.95 6.42 33.52
CA ASP A 778 12.38 7.42 32.55
C ASP A 778 11.98 6.96 31.12
N PRO A 779 11.21 7.77 30.36
CA PRO A 779 10.80 7.43 28.99
C PRO A 779 11.96 7.07 28.06
N SER A 780 13.17 7.60 28.28
CA SER A 780 14.36 7.26 27.50
C SER A 780 14.82 5.82 27.69
N ILE A 781 14.65 5.26 28.90
CA ILE A 781 14.98 3.88 29.24
C ILE A 781 13.98 2.94 28.56
N VAL A 782 12.68 3.24 28.69
CA VAL A 782 11.61 2.46 28.05
C VAL A 782 11.81 2.41 26.54
N ARG A 783 12.14 3.55 25.94
CA ARG A 783 12.43 3.67 24.50
C ARG A 783 13.58 2.77 24.07
N LYS A 784 14.71 2.83 24.78
CA LYS A 784 15.90 2.02 24.47
C LYS A 784 15.59 0.52 24.59
N LYS A 785 14.83 0.13 25.63
CA LYS A 785 14.36 -1.24 25.84
C LYS A 785 13.51 -1.74 24.67
N ILE A 786 12.57 -0.93 24.19
CA ILE A 786 11.73 -1.28 23.03
C ILE A 786 12.57 -1.40 21.76
N GLU A 787 13.46 -0.45 21.49
CA GLU A 787 14.32 -0.47 20.29
C GLU A 787 15.23 -1.69 20.26
N GLN A 788 15.83 -2.06 21.40
CA GLN A 788 16.63 -3.27 21.55
C GLN A 788 15.81 -4.55 21.35
N ALA A 789 14.57 -4.58 21.82
CA ALA A 789 13.71 -5.75 21.68
C ALA A 789 13.28 -6.00 20.22
N LEU A 790 13.08 -4.93 19.44
CA LEU A 790 12.49 -4.98 18.10
C LEU A 790 13.50 -4.96 16.95
N THR A 791 14.75 -4.58 17.20
CA THR A 791 15.78 -4.53 16.17
C THR A 791 16.43 -5.90 15.96
N ALA A 792 16.36 -6.41 14.73
CA ALA A 792 17.07 -7.62 14.32
C ALA A 792 18.40 -7.29 13.65
N THR A 793 19.47 -8.01 14.03
CA THR A 793 20.82 -7.82 13.47
C THR A 793 21.50 -9.16 13.22
N ILE A 794 22.33 -9.23 12.19
CA ILE A 794 23.14 -10.41 11.88
C ILE A 794 24.24 -10.57 12.92
N LYS A 795 24.40 -11.78 13.46
CA LYS A 795 25.49 -12.15 14.37
C LYS A 795 26.61 -12.87 13.62
N ALA A 796 26.28 -13.80 12.74
CA ALA A 796 27.24 -14.55 11.93
C ALA A 796 26.55 -15.18 10.71
N VAL A 797 27.35 -15.46 9.68
CA VAL A 797 26.95 -16.28 8.52
C VAL A 797 27.99 -17.39 8.36
N ASN A 798 27.55 -18.65 8.52
CA ASN A 798 28.42 -19.82 8.54
C ASN A 798 28.10 -20.73 7.36
N ARG A 799 29.11 -21.15 6.59
CA ARG A 799 28.91 -22.12 5.51
C ARG A 799 28.87 -23.54 6.08
N LEU A 800 27.75 -24.24 5.90
CA LEU A 800 27.57 -25.61 6.39
C LEU A 800 27.96 -26.64 5.33
N THR A 801 27.60 -26.38 4.07
CA THR A 801 27.96 -27.20 2.90
C THR A 801 28.26 -26.26 1.72
N PRO A 802 28.70 -26.76 0.54
CA PRO A 802 28.95 -25.91 -0.63
C PRO A 802 27.75 -25.07 -1.08
N GLU A 803 26.52 -25.48 -0.78
CA GLU A 803 25.28 -24.80 -1.22
C GLU A 803 24.36 -24.40 -0.07
N VAL A 804 24.77 -24.60 1.19
CA VAL A 804 23.95 -24.36 2.38
C VAL A 804 24.71 -23.51 3.39
N ILE A 805 24.05 -22.45 3.86
CA ILE A 805 24.56 -21.55 4.89
C ILE A 805 23.62 -21.49 6.09
N GLU A 806 24.20 -21.29 7.28
CA GLU A 806 23.53 -20.88 8.50
C GLU A 806 23.67 -19.37 8.66
N ILE A 807 22.57 -18.71 9.04
CA ILE A 807 22.57 -17.30 9.42
C ILE A 807 22.15 -17.25 10.88
N LEU A 808 23.03 -16.74 11.73
CA LEU A 808 22.75 -16.48 13.13
C LEU A 808 22.29 -15.04 13.28
N ILE A 809 21.09 -14.84 13.82
CA ILE A 809 20.42 -13.55 13.93
C ILE A 809 20.15 -13.26 15.40
N HIS A 810 20.53 -12.07 15.86
CA HIS A 810 20.09 -11.53 17.14
C HIS A 810 18.78 -10.77 16.95
N SER A 811 17.69 -11.27 17.53
CA SER A 811 16.35 -10.68 17.52
C SER A 811 15.59 -11.08 18.79
N PRO A 812 15.73 -10.33 19.89
CA PRO A 812 15.27 -10.75 21.22
C PRO A 812 13.77 -11.05 21.30
N ALA A 813 12.90 -10.14 20.83
CA ALA A 813 11.46 -10.35 20.90
C ALA A 813 11.02 -11.58 20.09
N ALA A 814 11.59 -11.76 18.89
CA ALA A 814 11.27 -12.88 18.02
C ALA A 814 11.75 -14.22 18.61
N ALA A 815 12.97 -14.25 19.17
CA ALA A 815 13.53 -15.43 19.82
C ALA A 815 12.68 -15.87 21.02
N GLN A 816 12.28 -14.90 21.86
CA GLN A 816 11.49 -15.17 23.05
C GLN A 816 10.13 -15.82 22.71
N GLN A 817 9.48 -15.32 21.65
CA GLN A 817 8.15 -15.77 21.22
C GLN A 817 8.15 -16.99 20.31
N PHE A 818 9.30 -17.38 19.76
CA PHE A 818 9.38 -18.54 18.88
C PHE A 818 8.90 -19.83 19.57
N GLN A 819 8.11 -20.59 18.82
CA GLN A 819 7.73 -21.96 19.12
C GLN A 819 8.08 -22.89 17.96
N PRO A 820 8.44 -24.17 18.23
CA PRO A 820 8.81 -25.12 17.19
C PRO A 820 7.77 -25.22 16.06
N GLY A 821 8.26 -25.28 14.82
CA GLY A 821 7.43 -25.36 13.61
C GLY A 821 7.13 -24.00 12.94
N GLN A 822 7.26 -22.90 13.67
CA GLN A 822 7.09 -21.56 13.14
C GLN A 822 8.24 -21.14 12.22
N PHE A 823 8.02 -20.10 11.43
CA PHE A 823 8.98 -19.58 10.46
C PHE A 823 9.01 -18.05 10.50
N PHE A 824 9.96 -17.48 9.76
CA PHE A 824 10.23 -16.06 9.67
C PHE A 824 10.34 -15.63 8.21
N ARG A 825 10.17 -14.34 7.97
CA ARG A 825 10.44 -13.67 6.69
C ARG A 825 11.72 -12.86 6.83
N LEU A 826 12.76 -13.23 6.08
CA LEU A 826 14.06 -12.55 6.10
C LEU A 826 14.25 -11.66 4.86
N GLN A 827 14.73 -10.42 5.05
CA GLN A 827 15.12 -9.47 3.99
C GLN A 827 16.22 -8.52 4.45
N ASN A 828 16.98 -7.95 3.50
CA ASN A 828 17.86 -6.81 3.74
C ASN A 828 17.14 -5.46 3.51
N TYR A 829 17.75 -4.38 4.00
CA TYR A 829 17.35 -3.00 3.69
C TYR A 829 17.92 -2.56 2.36
N GLU A 830 17.13 -1.90 1.52
CA GLU A 830 17.59 -1.42 0.22
C GLU A 830 18.54 -0.23 0.36
N ASN A 831 18.25 0.68 1.29
CA ASN A 831 19.12 1.84 1.58
C ASN A 831 20.52 1.43 2.06
N GLN A 832 20.70 0.17 2.45
CA GLN A 832 21.97 -0.41 2.92
C GLN A 832 22.43 -1.56 2.04
N ALA A 833 21.70 -1.88 0.97
CA ALA A 833 22.04 -2.98 0.08
C ALA A 833 23.32 -2.66 -0.70
N ILE A 834 24.08 -3.72 -0.98
CA ILE A 834 25.22 -3.64 -1.89
C ILE A 834 24.72 -3.19 -3.27
N ARG A 835 25.42 -2.25 -3.90
CA ARG A 835 25.13 -1.79 -5.26
C ARG A 835 26.21 -2.30 -6.21
N MET A 836 25.81 -2.87 -7.34
CA MET A 836 26.71 -3.35 -8.41
C MET A 836 26.17 -2.87 -9.76
N ASN A 837 26.97 -2.16 -10.56
CA ASN A 837 26.55 -1.60 -11.87
C ASN A 837 25.21 -0.84 -11.77
N ASP A 838 25.08 0.05 -10.78
CA ASP A 838 23.87 0.82 -10.43
C ASP A 838 22.64 0.00 -9.98
N GLN A 839 22.74 -1.33 -9.92
CA GLN A 839 21.72 -2.23 -9.42
C GLN A 839 21.88 -2.47 -7.91
N ALA A 840 20.85 -2.13 -7.12
CA ALA A 840 20.78 -2.49 -5.70
C ALA A 840 20.44 -3.98 -5.54
N LEU A 841 21.27 -4.71 -4.79
CA LEU A 841 21.09 -6.13 -4.51
C LEU A 841 20.10 -6.34 -3.38
N VAL A 842 18.82 -6.16 -3.70
CA VAL A 842 17.71 -6.28 -2.76
C VAL A 842 17.17 -7.71 -2.75
N MET A 843 17.00 -8.26 -1.56
CA MET A 843 16.40 -9.57 -1.34
C MET A 843 14.87 -9.49 -1.41
N GLU A 844 14.26 -10.39 -2.18
CA GLU A 844 12.87 -10.75 -1.98
C GLU A 844 12.67 -11.36 -0.58
N GLY A 845 11.43 -11.30 -0.08
CA GLY A 845 11.10 -11.88 1.23
C GLY A 845 11.21 -13.39 1.20
N ILE A 846 12.25 -13.94 1.83
CA ILE A 846 12.43 -15.40 1.89
C ILE A 846 11.81 -15.96 3.17
N ALA A 847 11.02 -17.03 3.01
CA ALA A 847 10.49 -17.80 4.14
C ALA A 847 11.60 -18.71 4.68
N VAL A 848 12.00 -18.49 5.92
CA VAL A 848 13.07 -19.25 6.58
C VAL A 848 12.57 -19.85 7.88
N ARG A 849 12.96 -21.08 8.17
CA ARG A 849 12.57 -21.77 9.42
C ARG A 849 13.66 -21.61 10.47
N GLY A 850 13.25 -21.48 11.72
CA GLY A 850 14.17 -21.51 12.85
C GLY A 850 14.78 -22.91 12.98
N ALA A 851 16.07 -23.03 12.69
CA ALA A 851 16.82 -24.27 12.87
C ALA A 851 17.07 -24.57 14.35
N TRP A 852 17.27 -23.51 15.14
CA TRP A 852 17.30 -23.52 16.60
C TRP A 852 17.19 -22.09 17.14
N VAL A 853 16.83 -21.96 18.41
CA VAL A 853 16.70 -20.67 19.10
C VAL A 853 17.32 -20.74 20.49
N ASP A 854 18.06 -19.69 20.86
CA ASP A 854 18.48 -19.40 22.23
C ASP A 854 17.67 -18.20 22.73
N LYS A 855 16.73 -18.45 23.65
CA LYS A 855 15.83 -17.43 24.17
C LYS A 855 16.53 -16.46 25.13
N GLU A 856 17.55 -16.92 25.85
CA GLU A 856 18.26 -16.09 26.84
C GLU A 856 19.16 -15.07 26.15
N GLN A 857 19.85 -15.49 25.09
CA GLN A 857 20.71 -14.61 24.30
C GLN A 857 19.96 -13.87 23.19
N GLY A 858 18.68 -14.19 22.96
CA GLY A 858 17.89 -13.59 21.88
C GLY A 858 18.37 -14.00 20.49
N LEU A 859 18.92 -15.20 20.33
CA LEU A 859 19.50 -15.67 19.07
C LEU A 859 18.57 -16.65 18.35
N ILE A 860 18.46 -16.48 17.04
CA ILE A 860 17.75 -17.37 16.13
C ILE A 860 18.72 -17.81 15.04
N SER A 861 18.85 -19.12 14.84
CA SER A 861 19.54 -19.67 13.68
C SER A 861 18.54 -20.04 12.60
N VAL A 862 18.83 -19.64 11.36
CA VAL A 862 18.09 -20.05 10.17
C VAL A 862 19.05 -20.66 9.16
N VAL A 863 18.58 -21.63 8.38
CA VAL A 863 19.40 -22.30 7.35
C VAL A 863 18.77 -22.08 5.98
N VAL A 864 19.61 -21.69 5.02
CA VAL A 864 19.20 -21.33 3.66
C VAL A 864 20.04 -22.11 2.65
N SER A 865 19.41 -22.56 1.56
CA SER A 865 20.10 -23.16 0.42
C SER A 865 20.21 -22.14 -0.72
N GLU A 866 21.37 -22.06 -1.35
CA GLU A 866 21.76 -21.04 -2.33
C GLU A 866 21.25 -21.34 -3.76
N VAL A 867 19.92 -21.48 -3.89
CA VAL A 867 19.27 -21.87 -5.16
C VAL A 867 18.78 -20.69 -6.00
N GLY A 868 18.18 -19.68 -5.38
CA GLY A 868 17.64 -18.48 -6.02
C GLY A 868 18.48 -17.23 -5.76
N ALA A 869 18.17 -16.13 -6.45
CA ALA A 869 18.90 -14.86 -6.31
C ALA A 869 18.91 -14.34 -4.86
N SER A 870 17.75 -14.27 -4.20
CA SER A 870 17.64 -13.78 -2.82
C SER A 870 18.36 -14.67 -1.80
N SER A 871 18.34 -15.99 -1.98
CA SER A 871 19.10 -16.92 -1.12
C SER A 871 20.62 -16.82 -1.35
N LEU A 872 21.08 -16.54 -2.58
CA LEU A 872 22.50 -16.31 -2.88
C LEU A 872 23.02 -15.04 -2.22
N LEU A 873 22.18 -14.01 -2.04
CA LEU A 873 22.54 -12.77 -1.38
C LEU A 873 22.77 -12.92 0.13
N CYS A 874 22.20 -13.95 0.76
CA CYS A 874 22.31 -14.16 2.19
C CYS A 874 23.76 -14.33 2.67
N GLN A 875 24.67 -14.84 1.82
CA GLN A 875 26.08 -15.00 2.18
C GLN A 875 26.84 -13.66 2.34
N TYR A 876 26.29 -12.57 1.80
CA TYR A 876 26.91 -11.24 1.83
C TYR A 876 26.44 -10.39 3.01
N LEU A 877 25.53 -10.91 3.84
CA LEU A 877 25.08 -10.26 5.07
C LEU A 877 26.23 -10.23 6.09
N LYS A 878 26.48 -9.07 6.71
CA LYS A 878 27.63 -8.85 7.59
C LYS A 878 27.27 -8.87 9.07
N PRO A 879 28.14 -9.38 9.97
CA PRO A 879 27.93 -9.22 11.41
C PRO A 879 27.67 -7.76 11.81
N GLY A 880 26.66 -7.53 12.64
CA GLY A 880 26.19 -6.20 13.05
C GLY A 880 25.23 -5.52 12.07
N GLU A 881 25.08 -6.04 10.85
CA GLU A 881 24.15 -5.49 9.85
C GLU A 881 22.71 -5.64 10.33
N PRO A 882 21.91 -4.55 10.33
CA PRO A 882 20.50 -4.63 10.63
C PRO A 882 19.75 -5.27 9.47
N ILE A 883 18.78 -6.12 9.80
CA ILE A 883 17.97 -6.83 8.80
C ILE A 883 16.50 -6.77 9.19
N ILE A 884 15.65 -7.14 8.24
CA ILE A 884 14.23 -7.36 8.50
C ILE A 884 14.04 -8.85 8.78
N LEU A 885 13.63 -9.18 10.00
CA LEU A 885 13.20 -10.52 10.37
C LEU A 885 11.77 -10.46 10.92
N MET A 886 10.79 -10.61 10.05
CA MET A 886 9.39 -10.64 10.48
C MET A 886 8.99 -12.04 10.92
N GLY A 887 8.58 -12.15 12.18
CA GLY A 887 8.09 -13.38 12.77
C GLY A 887 8.45 -13.49 14.25
N PRO A 888 8.11 -14.61 14.90
CA PRO A 888 7.64 -15.86 14.29
C PRO A 888 6.26 -15.72 13.67
N THR A 889 5.96 -16.53 12.65
CA THR A 889 4.64 -16.61 12.02
C THR A 889 4.31 -18.08 11.69
N GLY A 890 3.11 -18.33 11.18
CA GLY A 890 2.51 -19.67 11.18
C GLY A 890 2.04 -20.11 12.57
N SER A 891 1.44 -21.29 12.62
CA SER A 891 0.98 -21.93 13.85
C SER A 891 2.10 -22.79 14.43
N PRO A 892 2.33 -22.81 15.75
CA PRO A 892 3.22 -23.78 16.36
C PRO A 892 2.82 -25.21 15.98
N THR A 893 3.81 -26.08 15.72
CA THR A 893 3.53 -27.49 15.48
C THR A 893 2.95 -28.11 16.76
N VAL A 894 1.92 -28.94 16.60
CA VAL A 894 1.32 -29.67 17.74
C VAL A 894 2.33 -30.68 18.28
N ILE A 895 2.74 -30.52 19.55
CA ILE A 895 3.66 -31.42 20.24
C ILE A 895 2.85 -32.34 21.17
N PRO A 896 2.66 -33.63 20.84
CA PRO A 896 1.95 -34.58 21.69
C PRO A 896 2.78 -34.96 22.92
N ARG A 897 2.23 -35.82 23.79
CA ARG A 897 2.95 -36.42 24.93
C ARG A 897 2.83 -37.94 24.87
N HIS A 898 3.93 -38.64 25.14
CA HIS A 898 3.99 -40.10 25.24
C HIS A 898 3.52 -40.86 23.99
N GLU A 899 3.66 -40.26 22.81
CA GLU A 899 3.40 -40.87 21.51
C GLU A 899 4.71 -41.41 20.87
N LYS A 900 4.58 -42.39 19.97
CA LYS A 900 5.64 -42.75 19.02
C LYS A 900 5.45 -41.99 17.72
N VAL A 901 6.44 -41.16 17.37
CA VAL A 901 6.33 -40.20 16.26
C VAL A 901 7.38 -40.48 15.19
N LEU A 902 6.98 -40.41 13.92
CA LEU A 902 7.89 -40.52 12.77
C LEU A 902 8.00 -39.18 12.05
N LEU A 903 9.22 -38.63 12.00
CA LEU A 903 9.54 -37.37 11.32
C LEU A 903 10.21 -37.68 9.98
N ILE A 904 9.57 -37.30 8.87
CA ILE A 904 10.03 -37.61 7.51
C ILE A 904 10.49 -36.32 6.83
N GLY A 905 11.78 -36.18 6.56
CA GLY A 905 12.36 -34.97 5.99
C GLY A 905 13.14 -35.21 4.70
N GLU A 906 13.05 -34.26 3.77
CA GLU A 906 13.85 -34.23 2.54
C GLU A 906 14.69 -32.93 2.48
N GLY A 907 16.00 -33.06 2.29
CA GLY A 907 16.92 -31.92 2.17
C GLY A 907 16.86 -30.99 3.39
N LEU A 908 16.61 -29.70 3.17
CA LEU A 908 16.44 -28.71 4.25
C LEU A 908 15.16 -28.92 5.08
N GLY A 909 14.19 -29.71 4.61
CA GLY A 909 13.04 -30.11 5.42
C GLY A 909 13.46 -30.82 6.70
N ASN A 910 14.59 -31.56 6.66
CA ASN A 910 15.18 -32.18 7.83
C ASN A 910 15.56 -31.17 8.92
N VAL A 911 16.09 -29.99 8.56
CA VAL A 911 16.50 -28.97 9.54
C VAL A 911 15.33 -28.48 10.36
N GLY A 912 14.17 -28.24 9.73
CA GLY A 912 12.96 -27.82 10.43
C GLY A 912 12.43 -28.88 11.40
N LEU A 913 12.63 -30.17 11.09
CA LEU A 913 12.20 -31.28 11.93
C LEU A 913 13.09 -31.47 13.18
N LEU A 914 14.30 -30.93 13.21
CA LEU A 914 15.21 -31.12 14.35
C LEU A 914 14.68 -30.43 15.61
N GLU A 915 14.27 -29.16 15.49
CA GLU A 915 13.74 -28.42 16.65
C GLU A 915 12.38 -28.97 17.09
N ILE A 916 11.54 -29.41 16.15
CA ILE A 916 10.27 -30.09 16.45
C ILE A 916 10.54 -31.41 17.18
N GLY A 917 11.48 -32.23 16.70
CA GLY A 917 11.80 -33.52 17.32
C GLY A 917 12.47 -33.37 18.68
N LYS A 918 13.28 -32.32 18.89
CA LYS A 918 13.79 -31.95 20.22
C LYS A 918 12.63 -31.65 21.18
N ALA A 919 11.67 -30.82 20.76
CA ALA A 919 10.49 -30.52 21.56
C ALA A 919 9.64 -31.77 21.86
N MET A 920 9.45 -32.66 20.87
CA MET A 920 8.76 -33.93 21.05
C MET A 920 9.50 -34.84 22.04
N LYS A 921 10.82 -34.95 21.95
CA LYS A 921 11.63 -35.73 22.89
C LYS A 921 11.50 -35.20 24.33
N MET A 922 11.58 -33.88 24.50
CA MET A 922 11.40 -33.22 25.81
C MET A 922 9.99 -33.42 26.39
N ALA A 923 8.98 -33.54 25.54
CA ALA A 923 7.60 -33.86 25.94
C ALA A 923 7.36 -35.36 26.24
N GLY A 924 8.41 -36.19 26.21
CA GLY A 924 8.34 -37.61 26.55
C GLY A 924 7.90 -38.53 25.42
N ASN A 925 8.00 -38.10 24.16
CA ASN A 925 7.71 -38.93 22.99
C ASN A 925 8.93 -39.77 22.56
N GLU A 926 8.66 -40.89 21.88
CA GLU A 926 9.69 -41.69 21.20
C GLU A 926 9.81 -41.19 19.75
N VAL A 927 10.93 -40.53 19.43
CA VAL A 927 11.12 -39.84 18.15
C VAL A 927 11.93 -40.72 17.18
N HIS A 928 11.34 -41.00 16.03
CA HIS A 928 12.00 -41.70 14.92
C HIS A 928 12.12 -40.76 13.72
N TYR A 929 13.22 -40.85 12.99
CA TYR A 929 13.42 -40.06 11.77
C TYR A 929 13.58 -40.94 10.54
N LEU A 930 13.07 -40.45 9.41
CA LEU A 930 13.43 -40.88 8.08
C LEU A 930 13.97 -39.66 7.34
N MET A 931 15.29 -39.60 7.14
CA MET A 931 16.00 -38.41 6.68
C MET A 931 16.61 -38.63 5.30
N GLY A 932 16.03 -37.97 4.30
CA GLY A 932 16.45 -38.05 2.90
C GLY A 932 17.33 -36.90 2.45
N TYR A 933 18.43 -37.22 1.78
CA TYR A 933 19.37 -36.27 1.17
C TYR A 933 19.82 -36.76 -0.22
N GLU A 934 20.40 -35.87 -1.04
CA GLU A 934 20.97 -36.25 -2.32
C GLU A 934 22.29 -37.01 -2.09
N HIS A 935 23.21 -36.41 -1.32
CA HIS A 935 24.48 -36.98 -0.89
C HIS A 935 24.66 -36.91 0.63
N PRO A 936 25.55 -37.74 1.23
CA PRO A 936 25.83 -37.63 2.66
C PRO A 936 26.55 -36.33 3.08
N LYS A 937 27.26 -35.68 2.15
CA LYS A 937 27.87 -34.36 2.40
C LYS A 937 26.83 -33.24 2.61
N ASP A 938 25.57 -33.49 2.27
CA ASP A 938 24.48 -32.52 2.41
C ASP A 938 23.83 -32.59 3.79
N VAL A 939 24.22 -33.56 4.64
CA VAL A 939 23.69 -33.73 5.99
C VAL A 939 24.21 -32.61 6.89
N VAL A 940 23.28 -31.81 7.40
CA VAL A 940 23.54 -30.74 8.38
C VAL A 940 23.00 -31.14 9.76
N TYR A 941 23.68 -30.74 10.83
CA TYR A 941 23.29 -30.99 12.23
C TYR A 941 23.04 -32.46 12.59
N ARG A 942 23.85 -33.38 12.05
CA ARG A 942 23.78 -34.83 12.33
C ARG A 942 23.69 -35.14 13.83
N GLU A 943 24.59 -34.59 14.63
CA GLU A 943 24.65 -34.86 16.07
C GLU A 943 23.34 -34.50 16.79
N ARG A 944 22.67 -33.42 16.36
CA ARG A 944 21.39 -33.00 16.94
C ARG A 944 20.27 -33.99 16.61
N ALA A 945 20.24 -34.51 15.38
CA ALA A 945 19.32 -35.58 15.02
C ALA A 945 19.56 -36.83 15.86
N GLU A 946 20.83 -37.23 16.01
CA GLU A 946 21.21 -38.41 16.79
C GLU A 946 20.90 -38.26 18.30
N GLN A 947 20.98 -37.04 18.85
CA GLN A 947 20.65 -36.79 20.26
C GLN A 947 19.15 -36.91 20.57
N THR A 948 18.28 -36.57 19.62
CA THR A 948 16.82 -36.59 19.82
C THR A 948 16.18 -37.92 19.41
N ALA A 949 16.80 -38.61 18.45
CA ALA A 949 16.24 -39.80 17.81
C ALA A 949 16.47 -41.09 18.61
N ALA A 950 15.40 -41.83 18.85
CA ALA A 950 15.46 -43.25 19.21
C ALA A 950 16.00 -44.09 18.05
N PHE A 951 15.64 -43.75 16.81
CA PHE A 951 16.06 -44.43 15.59
C PHE A 951 16.09 -43.45 14.41
N ILE A 952 17.09 -43.56 13.54
CA ILE A 952 17.16 -42.82 12.28
C ILE A 952 17.31 -43.79 11.11
N TYR A 953 16.46 -43.61 10.11
CA TYR A 953 16.65 -44.18 8.79
C TYR A 953 17.22 -43.13 7.85
N TRP A 954 18.50 -43.26 7.53
CA TRP A 954 19.17 -42.41 6.56
C TRP A 954 18.84 -42.90 5.15
N THR A 955 18.58 -41.98 4.22
CA THR A 955 18.46 -42.31 2.81
C THR A 955 19.19 -41.32 1.92
N PHE A 956 20.00 -41.84 0.99
CA PHE A 956 20.78 -41.06 0.04
C PHE A 956 20.45 -41.52 -1.38
N LYS A 957 20.14 -40.57 -2.28
CA LYS A 957 19.90 -40.93 -3.70
C LYS A 957 21.18 -41.38 -4.39
N GLN A 958 22.29 -40.70 -4.09
CA GLN A 958 23.59 -41.00 -4.66
C GLN A 958 24.43 -41.86 -3.69
N PRO A 959 25.18 -42.85 -4.20
CA PRO A 959 26.00 -43.72 -3.36
C PRO A 959 27.10 -42.93 -2.63
N SER A 960 27.47 -43.42 -1.45
CA SER A 960 28.70 -43.03 -0.77
C SER A 960 29.34 -44.23 -0.10
N LYS A 961 30.67 -44.31 -0.19
CA LYS A 961 31.44 -45.44 0.32
C LYS A 961 31.76 -45.33 1.83
N ALA A 962 31.44 -44.22 2.48
CA ALA A 962 31.88 -43.94 3.86
C ALA A 962 30.84 -43.16 4.68
N TRP A 963 29.75 -43.83 5.12
CA TRP A 963 28.82 -43.26 6.10
C TRP A 963 28.74 -44.16 7.34
N SER A 964 29.20 -43.66 8.49
CA SER A 964 29.10 -44.35 9.78
C SER A 964 27.69 -44.21 10.36
N LEU A 965 27.17 -45.27 10.98
CA LEU A 965 25.84 -45.30 11.60
C LEU A 965 25.97 -45.64 13.09
N ARG A 966 25.02 -45.16 13.90
CA ARG A 966 24.81 -45.71 15.25
C ARG A 966 24.32 -47.16 15.11
N SER A 967 24.57 -48.01 16.11
CA SER A 967 24.22 -49.44 16.05
C SER A 967 22.74 -49.71 15.76
N GLN A 968 21.86 -48.82 16.21
CA GLN A 968 20.42 -48.91 16.02
C GLN A 968 19.94 -48.35 14.67
N ASP A 969 20.71 -47.47 14.01
CA ASP A 969 20.28 -46.77 12.80
C ASP A 969 20.43 -47.63 11.55
N LYS A 970 19.73 -47.26 10.48
CA LYS A 970 19.81 -47.92 9.17
C LYS A 970 20.08 -46.93 8.06
N LEU A 971 20.56 -47.47 6.93
CA LEU A 971 20.81 -46.73 5.69
C LEU A 971 20.13 -47.43 4.53
N TYR A 972 19.43 -46.65 3.71
CA TYR A 972 18.88 -47.05 2.42
C TYR A 972 19.50 -46.22 1.31
N GLN A 973 19.76 -46.84 0.16
CA GLN A 973 20.21 -46.13 -1.03
C GLN A 973 19.04 -46.03 -2.02
N GLY A 974 18.54 -44.81 -2.21
CA GLY A 974 17.42 -44.53 -3.10
C GLY A 974 16.59 -43.34 -2.63
N SER A 975 15.39 -43.23 -3.18
CA SER A 975 14.46 -42.16 -2.84
C SER A 975 13.83 -42.36 -1.46
N ILE A 976 13.35 -41.25 -0.89
CA ILE A 976 12.67 -41.25 0.41
C ILE A 976 11.38 -42.09 0.42
N VAL A 977 10.69 -42.20 -0.72
CA VAL A 977 9.48 -43.00 -0.88
C VAL A 977 9.80 -44.49 -0.88
N GLU A 978 10.89 -44.88 -1.54
CA GLU A 978 11.37 -46.27 -1.52
C GLU A 978 11.89 -46.67 -0.13
N ALA A 979 12.64 -45.77 0.51
CA ALA A 979 13.10 -45.95 1.89
C ALA A 979 11.90 -46.11 2.85
N LEU A 980 10.85 -45.31 2.68
CA LEU A 980 9.63 -45.41 3.47
C LEU A 980 8.93 -46.76 3.26
N LYS A 981 8.80 -47.24 2.02
CA LYS A 981 8.26 -48.57 1.73
C LYS A 981 9.09 -49.67 2.43
N LYS A 982 10.41 -49.59 2.35
CA LYS A 982 11.31 -50.55 3.01
C LYS A 982 11.25 -50.47 4.53
N PHE A 983 11.14 -49.27 5.09
CA PHE A 983 10.95 -49.05 6.52
C PHE A 983 9.70 -49.78 7.05
N VAL A 984 8.62 -49.71 6.26
CA VAL A 984 7.35 -50.38 6.56
C VAL A 984 7.47 -51.90 6.36
N GLU A 985 8.03 -52.37 5.25
CA GLU A 985 8.22 -53.80 4.99
C GLU A 985 9.04 -54.50 6.08
N THR A 986 10.06 -53.81 6.62
CA THR A 986 10.98 -54.37 7.62
C THR A 986 10.47 -54.27 9.06
N GLN A 987 9.29 -53.68 9.27
CA GLN A 987 8.64 -53.50 10.58
C GLN A 987 9.55 -52.99 11.70
N HIS A 988 10.53 -52.14 11.39
CA HIS A 988 11.55 -51.70 12.36
C HIS A 988 10.96 -50.90 13.53
N VAL A 989 9.85 -50.19 13.32
CA VAL A 989 9.13 -49.46 14.35
C VAL A 989 7.64 -49.75 14.22
N THR A 990 7.04 -50.35 15.26
CA THR A 990 5.60 -50.65 15.34
C THR A 990 4.89 -49.76 16.36
N GLY A 991 3.60 -49.52 16.11
CA GLY A 991 2.73 -48.75 16.99
C GLY A 991 2.89 -47.23 16.86
N LEU A 992 3.19 -46.72 15.66
CA LEU A 992 3.28 -45.29 15.40
C LEU A 992 1.92 -44.60 15.61
N ASP A 993 1.96 -43.47 16.32
CA ASP A 993 0.80 -42.62 16.64
C ASP A 993 0.63 -41.48 15.63
N ARG A 994 1.75 -40.97 15.11
CA ARG A 994 1.78 -39.75 14.29
C ARG A 994 2.98 -39.75 13.36
N PHE A 995 2.81 -39.13 12.21
CA PHE A 995 3.96 -38.71 11.40
C PHE A 995 3.80 -37.30 10.85
N LEU A 996 4.94 -36.61 10.78
CA LEU A 996 5.07 -35.25 10.26
C LEU A 996 6.07 -35.27 9.10
N ILE A 997 5.64 -34.74 7.95
CA ILE A 997 6.41 -34.76 6.72
C ILE A 997 6.81 -33.34 6.34
N MET A 998 8.09 -33.14 6.05
CA MET A 998 8.64 -31.88 5.52
C MET A 998 9.50 -32.19 4.30
N ALA A 999 8.91 -32.10 3.12
CA ALA A 999 9.56 -32.46 1.86
C ALA A 999 9.07 -31.61 0.69
N SER A 1000 9.59 -31.86 -0.52
CA SER A 1000 9.07 -31.23 -1.73
C SER A 1000 7.60 -31.61 -1.99
N ALA A 1001 6.84 -30.75 -2.68
CA ALA A 1001 5.44 -31.03 -3.01
C ALA A 1001 5.26 -32.35 -3.78
N LYS A 1002 6.22 -32.69 -4.65
CA LYS A 1002 6.24 -33.97 -5.38
C LYS A 1002 6.43 -35.16 -4.45
N THR A 1003 7.36 -35.05 -3.51
CA THR A 1003 7.62 -36.10 -2.51
C THR A 1003 6.42 -36.30 -1.58
N MET A 1004 5.82 -35.21 -1.08
CA MET A 1004 4.63 -35.30 -0.23
C MET A 1004 3.45 -35.97 -0.95
N ALA A 1005 3.22 -35.62 -2.22
CA ALA A 1005 2.21 -36.27 -3.05
C ALA A 1005 2.49 -37.77 -3.23
N ALA A 1006 3.75 -38.15 -3.46
CA ALA A 1006 4.13 -39.56 -3.60
C ALA A 1006 3.98 -40.35 -2.28
N ILE A 1007 4.21 -39.73 -1.13
CA ILE A 1007 3.97 -40.33 0.19
C ILE A 1007 2.46 -40.51 0.42
N GLU A 1008 1.63 -39.52 0.04
CA GLU A 1008 0.18 -39.61 0.11
C GLU A 1008 -0.35 -40.79 -0.72
N GLN A 1009 0.10 -40.93 -1.96
CA GLN A 1009 -0.27 -42.07 -2.83
C GLN A 1009 0.19 -43.42 -2.28
N ALA A 1010 1.32 -43.45 -1.57
CA ALA A 1010 1.83 -44.65 -0.94
C ALA A 1010 1.09 -45.03 0.36
N ARG A 1011 0.26 -44.13 0.92
CA ARG A 1011 -0.41 -44.32 2.21
C ARG A 1011 -1.21 -45.62 2.35
N PRO A 1012 -1.98 -46.10 1.35
CA PRO A 1012 -2.68 -47.37 1.49
C PRO A 1012 -1.74 -48.57 1.68
N LEU A 1013 -0.50 -48.48 1.20
CA LEU A 1013 0.54 -49.50 1.45
C LEU A 1013 1.11 -49.39 2.88
N LEU A 1014 1.02 -48.21 3.49
CA LEU A 1014 1.45 -47.96 4.86
C LEU A 1014 0.41 -48.48 5.88
N SER A 1015 -0.84 -48.79 5.52
CA SER A 1015 -1.92 -49.04 6.49
C SER A 1015 -1.90 -50.39 7.23
N ASN A 1016 -0.84 -51.20 7.13
CA ASN A 1016 -0.74 -52.52 7.75
C ASN A 1016 0.15 -52.56 9.01
N SER A 1017 -0.39 -53.11 10.12
CA SER A 1017 0.27 -53.56 11.38
C SER A 1017 1.22 -52.63 12.17
N LEU A 1018 1.70 -51.54 11.57
CA LEU A 1018 2.70 -50.63 12.12
C LEU A 1018 2.10 -49.37 12.75
N PHE A 1019 0.86 -49.06 12.40
CA PHE A 1019 0.17 -47.84 12.81
C PHE A 1019 -1.00 -48.19 13.71
N LYS A 1020 -1.22 -47.38 14.75
CA LYS A 1020 -2.48 -47.47 15.51
C LYS A 1020 -3.64 -47.09 14.58
N THR A 1021 -4.82 -47.62 14.85
CA THR A 1021 -6.06 -47.42 14.07
C THR A 1021 -6.46 -45.94 13.86
N LYS A 1022 -5.84 -44.98 14.55
CA LYS A 1022 -6.03 -43.53 14.39
C LYS A 1022 -4.70 -42.76 14.24
N CYS A 1023 -3.79 -43.23 13.39
CA CYS A 1023 -2.54 -42.49 13.13
C CYS A 1023 -2.80 -41.15 12.42
N GLN A 1024 -2.27 -40.05 12.98
CA GLN A 1024 -2.38 -38.71 12.37
C GLN A 1024 -1.25 -38.45 11.37
N ALA A 1025 -1.61 -38.04 10.15
CA ALA A 1025 -0.70 -37.77 9.04
C ALA A 1025 -0.67 -36.27 8.74
N VAL A 1026 0.46 -35.60 8.96
CA VAL A 1026 0.59 -34.16 8.78
C VAL A 1026 1.74 -33.83 7.83
N VAL A 1027 1.52 -32.86 6.94
CA VAL A 1027 2.54 -32.27 6.08
C VAL A 1027 2.76 -30.81 6.46
N SER A 1028 4.01 -30.36 6.48
CA SER A 1028 4.31 -28.92 6.55
C SER A 1028 4.40 -28.35 5.13
N VAL A 1029 3.36 -27.63 4.70
CA VAL A 1029 3.21 -27.11 3.35
C VAL A 1029 4.06 -25.86 3.14
N ASN A 1030 4.96 -25.91 2.16
CA ASN A 1030 5.75 -24.77 1.70
C ASN A 1030 5.10 -24.14 0.47
N SER A 1031 3.97 -23.44 0.65
CA SER A 1031 3.37 -22.66 -0.43
C SER A 1031 4.19 -21.39 -0.70
N PRO A 1032 4.07 -20.76 -1.89
CA PRO A 1032 4.57 -19.39 -2.09
C PRO A 1032 4.04 -18.44 -1.01
N MET A 1033 4.89 -17.56 -0.47
CA MET A 1033 4.51 -16.58 0.54
C MET A 1033 5.24 -15.26 0.35
N GLN A 1034 4.47 -14.17 0.34
CA GLN A 1034 5.01 -12.83 0.14
C GLN A 1034 4.96 -11.98 1.41
N CYS A 1035 3.75 -11.76 1.96
CA CYS A 1035 3.60 -10.89 3.13
C CYS A 1035 3.88 -11.63 4.44
N MET A 1036 3.48 -12.91 4.51
CA MET A 1036 3.50 -13.75 5.73
C MET A 1036 2.74 -13.16 6.93
N MET A 1037 1.83 -12.21 6.70
CA MET A 1037 0.99 -11.54 7.69
C MET A 1037 -0.37 -12.25 7.91
N LYS A 1038 -0.40 -13.60 7.82
CA LYS A 1038 -1.61 -14.44 7.97
C LYS A 1038 -2.82 -13.99 7.14
N GLY A 1039 -2.67 -13.96 5.81
CA GLY A 1039 -3.81 -13.82 4.89
C GLY A 1039 -3.95 -12.49 4.16
N VAL A 1040 -3.08 -11.51 4.42
CA VAL A 1040 -3.19 -10.18 3.80
C VAL A 1040 -3.01 -10.19 2.28
N CYS A 1041 -1.99 -10.86 1.71
CA CYS A 1041 -1.82 -10.88 0.24
C CYS A 1041 -2.54 -12.05 -0.44
N GLY A 1042 -2.91 -13.09 0.31
CA GLY A 1042 -3.49 -14.33 -0.22
C GLY A 1042 -2.55 -15.21 -1.05
N GLN A 1043 -1.28 -14.86 -1.25
CA GLN A 1043 -0.32 -15.72 -1.95
C GLN A 1043 -0.10 -17.06 -1.22
N CYS A 1044 -0.30 -17.12 0.09
CA CYS A 1044 -0.15 -18.37 0.85
C CYS A 1044 -1.36 -19.31 0.78
N LEU A 1045 -2.36 -19.00 -0.07
CA LEU A 1045 -3.60 -19.77 -0.19
C LEU A 1045 -3.33 -21.19 -0.74
N GLN A 1046 -3.84 -22.18 -0.03
CA GLN A 1046 -3.71 -23.59 -0.34
C GLN A 1046 -5.10 -24.20 -0.41
N ARG A 1047 -5.37 -24.90 -1.52
CA ARG A 1047 -6.63 -25.61 -1.72
C ARG A 1047 -6.62 -26.92 -0.94
N HIS A 1048 -7.73 -27.18 -0.27
CA HIS A 1048 -8.02 -28.42 0.44
C HIS A 1048 -9.19 -29.13 -0.21
N MET A 1049 -9.09 -30.45 -0.32
CA MET A 1049 -10.15 -31.34 -0.78
C MET A 1049 -10.41 -32.36 0.32
N ASP A 1050 -11.64 -32.42 0.84
CA ASP A 1050 -11.98 -33.47 1.80
C ASP A 1050 -12.12 -34.82 1.06
N PRO A 1051 -11.32 -35.84 1.41
CA PRO A 1051 -11.31 -37.10 0.68
C PRO A 1051 -12.59 -37.93 0.86
N LEU A 1052 -13.39 -37.65 1.89
CA LEU A 1052 -14.64 -38.38 2.16
C LEU A 1052 -15.84 -37.72 1.49
N THR A 1053 -15.92 -36.38 1.54
CA THR A 1053 -17.08 -35.64 1.03
C THR A 1053 -16.86 -35.03 -0.35
N GLY A 1054 -15.60 -34.94 -0.79
CA GLY A 1054 -15.21 -34.18 -1.99
C GLY A 1054 -15.33 -32.66 -1.82
N GLN A 1055 -15.65 -32.18 -0.62
CA GLN A 1055 -15.87 -30.75 -0.36
C GLN A 1055 -14.55 -29.98 -0.43
N GLU A 1056 -14.56 -28.88 -1.18
CA GLU A 1056 -13.44 -27.95 -1.29
C GLU A 1056 -13.42 -26.94 -0.14
N SER A 1057 -12.23 -26.62 0.35
CA SER A 1057 -11.98 -25.49 1.27
C SER A 1057 -10.63 -24.83 1.00
N MET A 1058 -10.43 -23.63 1.54
CA MET A 1058 -9.17 -22.89 1.37
C MET A 1058 -8.50 -22.66 2.73
N VAL A 1059 -7.19 -22.87 2.76
CA VAL A 1059 -6.35 -22.68 3.94
C VAL A 1059 -5.22 -21.70 3.61
N LEU A 1060 -4.86 -20.86 4.56
CA LEU A 1060 -3.72 -19.96 4.43
C LEU A 1060 -2.50 -20.62 5.07
N SER A 1061 -1.55 -21.09 4.27
CA SER A 1061 -0.35 -21.77 4.79
C SER A 1061 0.49 -20.86 5.67
N CYS A 1062 0.46 -19.54 5.41
CA CYS A 1062 1.14 -18.56 6.25
C CYS A 1062 0.52 -18.40 7.66
N ARG A 1063 -0.66 -18.98 7.88
CA ARG A 1063 -1.35 -19.09 9.15
C ARG A 1063 -1.26 -20.49 9.72
N THR A 1064 -1.46 -21.52 8.89
CA THR A 1064 -1.44 -22.94 9.27
C THR A 1064 -0.68 -23.74 8.22
N GLN A 1065 0.63 -23.83 8.40
CA GLN A 1065 1.54 -24.53 7.51
C GLN A 1065 1.46 -26.06 7.67
N ASP A 1066 1.20 -26.54 8.88
CA ASP A 1066 1.03 -27.96 9.17
C ASP A 1066 -0.41 -28.38 8.86
N GLN A 1067 -0.61 -29.19 7.83
CA GLN A 1067 -1.91 -29.51 7.25
C GLN A 1067 -2.10 -31.04 7.15
N PRO A 1068 -3.33 -31.57 7.21
CA PRO A 1068 -3.57 -32.99 7.03
C PRO A 1068 -3.11 -33.47 5.65
N LEU A 1069 -2.30 -34.53 5.60
CA LEU A 1069 -1.67 -35.07 4.37
C LEU A 1069 -2.69 -35.28 3.24
N GLU A 1070 -3.82 -35.90 3.56
CA GLU A 1070 -4.87 -36.29 2.61
C GLU A 1070 -5.74 -35.13 2.11
N LYS A 1071 -5.71 -33.97 2.80
CA LYS A 1071 -6.56 -32.84 2.42
C LYS A 1071 -5.87 -31.93 1.41
N VAL A 1072 -4.55 -31.94 1.31
CA VAL A 1072 -3.80 -31.00 0.47
C VAL A 1072 -3.95 -31.34 -1.01
N ASP A 1073 -4.37 -30.36 -1.82
CA ASP A 1073 -4.30 -30.45 -3.28
C ASP A 1073 -2.85 -30.17 -3.74
N TYR A 1074 -2.09 -31.25 -3.94
CA TYR A 1074 -0.69 -31.19 -4.37
C TYR A 1074 -0.50 -30.75 -5.82
N GLU A 1075 -1.49 -30.98 -6.69
CA GLU A 1075 -1.44 -30.56 -8.08
C GLU A 1075 -1.49 -29.04 -8.17
N SER A 1076 -2.47 -28.43 -7.48
CA SER A 1076 -2.57 -26.98 -7.35
C SER A 1076 -1.31 -26.39 -6.71
N LEU A 1077 -0.79 -26.99 -5.63
CA LEU A 1077 0.43 -26.52 -4.96
C LEU A 1077 1.64 -26.52 -5.93
N GLN A 1078 1.84 -27.59 -6.69
CA GLN A 1078 2.93 -27.69 -7.66
C GLN A 1078 2.78 -26.68 -8.80
N GLY A 1079 1.57 -26.47 -9.31
CA GLY A 1079 1.31 -25.45 -10.33
C GLY A 1079 1.70 -24.05 -9.84
N ARG A 1080 1.27 -23.70 -8.62
CA ARG A 1080 1.58 -22.39 -8.01
C ARG A 1080 3.07 -22.18 -7.77
N LEU A 1081 3.80 -23.21 -7.35
CA LEU A 1081 5.26 -23.14 -7.16
C LEU A 1081 6.02 -22.93 -8.48
N LYS A 1082 5.43 -23.27 -9.63
CA LYS A 1082 6.06 -23.10 -10.96
C LYS A 1082 5.75 -21.76 -11.61
N GLN A 1083 4.85 -20.95 -11.04
CA GLN A 1083 4.29 -19.77 -11.70
C GLN A 1083 5.35 -18.73 -12.10
N ASN A 1084 6.47 -18.64 -11.38
CA ASN A 1084 7.59 -17.72 -11.64
C ASN A 1084 8.88 -18.44 -12.11
N SER A 1085 8.83 -19.75 -12.41
CA SER A 1085 9.98 -20.63 -12.66
C SER A 1085 11.03 -20.04 -13.62
N LEU A 1086 10.61 -19.64 -14.82
CA LEU A 1086 11.52 -19.10 -15.84
C LEU A 1086 12.27 -17.86 -15.35
N GLN A 1087 11.56 -16.89 -14.75
CA GLN A 1087 12.18 -15.66 -14.26
C GLN A 1087 13.13 -15.93 -13.08
N GLU A 1088 12.77 -16.83 -12.17
CA GLU A 1088 13.62 -17.22 -11.04
C GLU A 1088 14.94 -17.86 -11.53
N LYS A 1089 14.87 -18.75 -12.52
CA LYS A 1089 16.05 -19.40 -13.12
C LYS A 1089 16.98 -18.40 -13.80
N ILE A 1090 16.44 -17.52 -14.64
CA ILE A 1090 17.22 -16.47 -15.30
C ILE A 1090 17.83 -15.51 -14.29
N THR A 1091 17.06 -15.09 -13.28
CA THR A 1091 17.53 -14.14 -12.27
C THR A 1091 18.60 -14.75 -11.36
N ALA A 1092 18.52 -16.05 -11.04
CA ALA A 1092 19.57 -16.76 -10.32
C ALA A 1092 20.89 -16.81 -11.12
N LEU A 1093 20.82 -17.07 -12.44
CA LEU A 1093 22.01 -17.04 -13.31
C LEU A 1093 22.59 -15.62 -13.43
N TRP A 1094 21.74 -14.62 -13.62
CA TRP A 1094 22.11 -13.20 -13.62
C TRP A 1094 22.83 -12.81 -12.33
N MET A 1095 22.27 -13.18 -11.18
CA MET A 1095 22.87 -12.91 -9.88
C MET A 1095 24.26 -13.56 -9.73
N ARG A 1096 24.42 -14.83 -10.12
CA ARG A 1096 25.73 -15.50 -10.09
C ARG A 1096 26.76 -14.82 -11.00
N HIS A 1097 26.33 -14.25 -12.12
CA HIS A 1097 27.19 -13.45 -12.98
C HIS A 1097 27.63 -12.15 -12.27
N LEU A 1098 26.69 -11.35 -11.76
CA LEU A 1098 26.99 -10.11 -11.04
C LEU A 1098 27.98 -10.35 -9.87
N LEU A 1099 27.78 -11.42 -9.11
CA LEU A 1099 28.67 -11.76 -7.99
C LEU A 1099 30.09 -12.13 -8.45
N LYS A 1100 30.26 -12.79 -9.60
CA LYS A 1100 31.59 -13.14 -10.14
C LYS A 1100 32.39 -11.90 -10.54
N GLU A 1101 31.76 -10.93 -11.20
CA GLU A 1101 32.45 -9.68 -11.60
C GLU A 1101 33.01 -8.92 -10.40
N SER A 1102 32.33 -8.96 -9.25
CA SER A 1102 32.81 -8.34 -8.02
C SER A 1102 34.09 -9.01 -7.47
N SER A 1103 34.15 -10.35 -7.51
CA SER A 1103 35.31 -11.11 -7.02
C SER A 1103 36.59 -10.91 -7.84
N THR A 1104 36.46 -10.44 -9.09
CA THR A 1104 37.59 -10.10 -9.97
C THR A 1104 38.06 -8.65 -9.85
N LYS A 1105 37.32 -7.76 -9.18
CA LYS A 1105 37.71 -6.36 -8.95
C LYS A 1105 38.38 -6.11 -7.59
N ASP A 1106 38.22 -7.04 -6.64
CA ASP A 1106 38.86 -7.03 -5.31
C ASP A 1106 40.10 -7.95 -5.22
N CYS A 1107 40.67 -8.37 -6.36
CA CYS A 1107 41.85 -9.24 -6.46
C CYS A 1107 43.02 -8.54 -7.16
#